data_AF-A0A443KPV3-F1
#
_entry.id   AF-A0A443KPV3-F1
#
_cell.length_a   1.000
_cell.length_b   1.000
_cell.length_c   1.000
_cell.angle_alpha   90.00
_cell.angle_beta   90.00
_cell.angle_gamma   90.00
#
_symmetry.space_group_name_H-M   'P 1'
#
loop_
_entity.id
_entity.type
_entity.pdbx_description
1 polymer ?
#
loop_
_entity_poly.entity_id
_entity_poly.type
_entity_poly.pdbx_seq_one_letter_code
_entity_poly.pdbx_strand_id
1 'polypeptide(L)'
;MTSMHDCIQRAVDAGGLNPQHGRAAQAAYAQLVDRYSTIMSPAQAQAAAAQTLQEVTRKAARSRAHKVLNELQAAKRIMNQINTADDPGRAIRDMIEGHTREGYQGESVRGLMEAYTDSINAGLAEVLQKHGLNVAGSVRDRAGFENLIRELHGQSTGDASAHGLADAVRYQQKRMRQLFNAHGGDVGEIADYGVPHAHSAEMLIKHGFDQWARDITPLLDWNRMIDLRTGQPFAAAPGGMPNPADAQRILRDVYDGITTRGWDDRTPSQQAGGTALYNQRADHRVLHFSDGDAWLNYNRTYGAADPFSAMMNGLHGLARDVAMMRVLGPNPRGGLELATQAAMKRAQVAGDPKMAQRVQAQAKLAKVMLGAIDGSNNVPEHAGMAAFFSGTRAVLSSIQLGSAVVSSVTDAATMRVAAKAIGLNPSNVMTRTMSLTMSGLSRREAARLGYVAQTLGEAGGGSARYFGDLLGSGLPSRLSGFTLRASGLNFITDMRRLAFQMETSAKMASQADRPFAQIEPNLRRMLEKRGITSADWDLLRDPAVRFTAQDGSDFISAQWFLEHQTALPRMEAEGLAMRLQMAIREELEYALPSMSVEGRARMQGDTKPGSFPGELLRSSMSYKGYPLSVMLSQYRRFLQQPTPMAKAAYAANILIPLTLLGGVAVQLKEIVKGNDPRPMDEPKFWMAATFQGGGLGIFGDFFAAEASRAGGGLGETLAGPVVGLAGDAIRLGAAPVQAAVEGKPMNWGRAVARFQRNNTPVASSMWYVRTAFSRIVSDNIQRFLDPEAEDDFRRRARQQQKDYGSDAWWGLGRSAPDRAPDLSNVLGDPR
;
A
#
# COMPACT_ATOMS: atom_id res chain seq x y z
N MET A 1 36.45 48.59 4.70
CA MET A 1 35.88 47.56 3.81
C MET A 1 34.44 47.93 3.53
N THR A 2 34.02 47.90 2.27
CA THR A 2 32.61 48.17 1.91
C THR A 2 31.74 47.04 2.44
N SER A 3 30.66 47.37 3.15
CA SER A 3 29.79 46.36 3.73
C SER A 3 29.08 45.56 2.64
N MET A 4 28.72 44.29 2.91
CA MET A 4 27.94 43.49 1.97
C MET A 4 26.60 44.16 1.63
N HIS A 5 26.02 44.88 2.59
CA HIS A 5 24.81 45.68 2.40
C HIS A 5 24.97 46.72 1.27
N ASP A 6 26.08 47.47 1.28
CA ASP A 6 26.38 48.47 0.25
C ASP A 6 26.69 47.85 -1.11
N CYS A 7 27.30 46.66 -1.11
CA CYS A 7 27.56 45.91 -2.34
C CYS A 7 26.25 45.43 -2.99
N ILE A 8 25.30 44.95 -2.20
CA ILE A 8 23.96 44.56 -2.66
C ILE A 8 23.21 45.78 -3.18
N GLN A 9 23.28 46.92 -2.49
CA GLN A 9 22.61 48.16 -2.91
C GLN A 9 23.14 48.63 -4.27
N ARG A 10 24.47 48.67 -4.45
CA ARG A 10 25.08 49.03 -5.74
C ARG A 10 24.67 48.08 -6.87
N ALA A 11 24.51 46.79 -6.59
CA ALA A 11 24.05 45.84 -7.59
C ALA A 11 22.58 46.07 -8.00
N VAL A 12 21.73 46.51 -7.06
CA VAL A 12 20.35 46.93 -7.34
C VAL A 12 20.33 48.22 -8.17
N ASP A 13 21.11 49.22 -7.75
CA ASP A 13 21.16 50.54 -8.39
C ASP A 13 21.74 50.44 -9.82
N ALA A 14 22.68 49.53 -10.05
CA ALA A 14 23.24 49.24 -11.37
C ALA A 14 22.33 48.35 -12.25
N GLY A 15 21.14 47.96 -11.76
CA GLY A 15 20.19 47.09 -12.48
C GLY A 15 20.61 45.62 -12.57
N GLY A 16 21.70 45.21 -11.90
CA GLY A 16 22.20 43.83 -11.90
C GLY A 16 21.44 42.90 -10.95
N LEU A 17 20.63 43.43 -10.02
CA LEU A 17 19.82 42.66 -9.08
C LEU A 17 18.41 43.23 -8.96
N ASN A 18 17.39 42.36 -8.98
CA ASN A 18 16.01 42.77 -8.77
C ASN A 18 15.86 43.50 -7.41
N PRO A 19 15.23 44.70 -7.35
CA PRO A 19 15.14 45.50 -6.12
C PRO A 19 14.42 44.81 -4.95
N GLN A 20 13.51 43.89 -5.20
CA GLN A 20 12.82 43.11 -4.17
C GLN A 20 13.75 42.04 -3.58
N HIS A 21 14.50 41.34 -4.44
CA HIS A 21 15.50 40.36 -4.00
C HIS A 21 16.69 41.02 -3.29
N GLY A 22 17.13 42.20 -3.75
CA GLY A 22 18.18 42.98 -3.09
C GLY A 22 17.80 43.39 -1.67
N ARG A 23 16.58 43.92 -1.49
CA ARG A 23 16.06 44.27 -0.16
C ARG A 23 15.92 43.05 0.77
N ALA A 24 15.44 41.92 0.24
CA ALA A 24 15.36 40.69 1.01
C ALA A 24 16.75 40.17 1.44
N ALA A 25 17.74 40.23 0.55
CA ALA A 25 19.12 39.85 0.84
C ALA A 25 19.79 40.79 1.86
N GLN A 26 19.52 42.10 1.79
CA GLN A 26 19.97 43.08 2.79
C GLN A 26 19.34 42.80 4.16
N ALA A 27 18.03 42.53 4.21
CA ALA A 27 17.35 42.19 5.46
C ALA A 27 17.89 40.89 6.08
N ALA A 28 18.12 39.86 5.25
CA ALA A 28 18.74 38.62 5.69
C ALA A 28 20.18 38.83 6.17
N TYR A 29 20.96 39.66 5.48
CA TYR A 29 22.31 40.04 5.89
C TYR A 29 22.30 40.73 7.26
N ALA A 30 21.45 41.76 7.44
CA ALA A 30 21.32 42.49 8.70
C ALA A 30 20.93 41.55 9.85
N GLN A 31 19.95 40.67 9.63
CA GLN A 31 19.57 39.66 10.62
C GLN A 31 20.74 38.72 10.96
N LEU A 32 21.54 38.28 10.00
CA LEU A 32 22.71 37.44 10.26
C LEU A 32 23.80 38.19 11.03
N VAL A 33 24.03 39.47 10.72
CA VAL A 33 24.98 40.33 11.44
C VAL A 33 24.53 40.51 12.89
N ASP A 34 23.27 40.86 13.12
CA ASP A 34 22.70 41.03 14.46
C ASP A 34 22.85 39.73 15.26
N ARG A 35 22.55 38.57 14.64
CA ARG A 35 22.69 37.27 15.28
C ARG A 35 24.13 36.90 15.60
N TYR A 36 25.06 37.05 14.65
CA TYR A 36 26.47 36.73 14.91
C TYR A 36 27.13 37.71 15.89
N SER A 37 26.69 38.96 15.95
CA SER A 37 27.20 39.93 16.91
C SER A 37 26.99 39.53 18.38
N THR A 38 26.08 38.58 18.65
CA THR A 38 25.88 38.02 20.00
C THR A 38 26.98 37.07 20.47
N ILE A 39 27.79 36.55 19.55
CA ILE A 39 28.78 35.49 19.84
C ILE A 39 30.19 35.78 19.29
N MET A 40 30.37 36.83 18.47
CA MET A 40 31.68 37.22 17.93
C MET A 40 31.80 38.73 17.77
N SER A 41 33.03 39.22 17.55
CA SER A 41 33.25 40.67 17.37
C SER A 41 32.51 41.21 16.13
N PRO A 42 32.12 42.50 16.11
CA PRO A 42 31.33 43.07 15.01
C PRO A 42 31.94 42.86 13.61
N ALA A 43 33.28 42.93 13.49
CA ALA A 43 33.98 42.70 12.23
C ALA A 43 33.92 41.23 11.79
N GLN A 44 34.06 40.29 12.74
CA GLN A 44 33.90 38.85 12.47
C GLN A 44 32.45 38.51 12.13
N ALA A 45 31.48 39.12 12.83
CA ALA A 45 30.05 38.91 12.60
C ALA A 45 29.64 39.35 11.18
N GLN A 46 30.14 40.49 10.72
CA GLN A 46 29.90 40.97 9.35
C GLN A 46 30.54 40.04 8.29
N ALA A 47 31.77 39.58 8.52
CA ALA A 47 32.44 38.65 7.60
C ALA A 47 31.74 37.28 7.55
N ALA A 48 31.39 36.71 8.70
CA ALA A 48 30.66 35.45 8.80
C ALA A 48 29.25 35.56 8.18
N ALA A 49 28.52 36.65 8.45
CA ALA A 49 27.20 36.91 7.86
C ALA A 49 27.27 36.98 6.33
N ALA A 50 28.31 37.63 5.79
CA ALA A 50 28.52 37.71 4.35
C ALA A 50 28.81 36.34 3.73
N GLN A 51 29.66 35.52 4.36
CA GLN A 51 29.98 34.16 3.90
C GLN A 51 28.75 33.24 3.96
N THR A 52 28.04 33.22 5.10
CA THR A 52 26.81 32.44 5.28
C THR A 52 25.75 32.84 4.24
N LEU A 53 25.53 34.15 4.04
CA LEU A 53 24.56 34.62 3.05
C LEU A 53 24.96 34.22 1.63
N GLN A 54 26.24 34.33 1.27
CA GLN A 54 26.75 33.93 -0.04
C GLN A 54 26.57 32.42 -0.27
N GLU A 55 26.90 31.60 0.71
CA GLU A 55 26.76 30.14 0.63
C GLU A 55 25.29 29.72 0.53
N VAL A 56 24.43 30.25 1.40
CA VAL A 56 22.98 29.97 1.39
C VAL A 56 22.37 30.40 0.05
N THR A 57 22.74 31.57 -0.47
CA THR A 57 22.23 32.07 -1.75
C THR A 57 22.71 31.22 -2.92
N ARG A 58 23.99 30.80 -2.93
CA ARG A 58 24.54 29.92 -3.98
C ARG A 58 23.89 28.54 -3.95
N LYS A 59 23.72 27.94 -2.77
CA LYS A 59 23.02 26.67 -2.59
C LYS A 59 21.57 26.78 -3.04
N ALA A 60 20.86 27.81 -2.63
CA ALA A 60 19.48 28.07 -3.05
C ALA A 60 19.36 28.29 -4.56
N ALA A 61 20.30 29.02 -5.19
CA ALA A 61 20.31 29.24 -6.63
C ALA A 61 20.53 27.92 -7.40
N ARG A 62 21.49 27.08 -6.98
CA ARG A 62 21.74 25.77 -7.58
C ARG A 62 20.53 24.84 -7.43
N SER A 63 19.95 24.79 -6.24
CA SER A 63 18.74 24.03 -5.92
C SER A 63 17.55 24.45 -6.80
N ARG A 64 17.32 25.77 -6.92
CA ARG A 64 16.29 26.35 -7.79
C ARG A 64 16.55 26.01 -9.27
N ALA A 65 17.78 26.15 -9.76
CA ALA A 65 18.12 25.83 -11.15
C ALA A 65 17.88 24.35 -11.45
N HIS A 66 18.34 23.46 -10.56
CA HIS A 66 18.13 22.01 -10.67
C HIS A 66 16.65 21.65 -10.69
N LYS A 67 15.86 22.25 -9.79
CA LYS A 67 14.40 22.09 -9.75
C LYS A 67 13.75 22.55 -11.05
N VAL A 68 14.06 23.76 -11.53
CA VAL A 68 13.47 24.33 -12.76
C VAL A 68 13.79 23.46 -13.98
N LEU A 69 15.02 22.95 -14.09
CA LEU A 69 15.40 22.04 -15.17
C LEU A 69 14.55 20.76 -15.16
N ASN A 70 14.40 20.14 -13.98
CA ASN A 70 13.56 18.95 -13.82
C ASN A 70 12.07 19.23 -14.11
N GLU A 71 11.58 20.39 -13.68
CA GLU A 71 10.21 20.84 -13.95
C GLU A 71 9.97 21.04 -15.45
N LEU A 72 10.91 21.64 -16.18
CA LEU A 72 10.85 21.80 -17.62
C LEU A 72 10.94 20.46 -18.38
N GLN A 73 11.80 19.54 -17.94
CA GLN A 73 11.90 18.20 -18.51
C GLN A 73 10.59 17.41 -18.32
N ALA A 74 10.04 17.43 -17.09
CA ALA A 74 8.76 16.80 -16.80
C ALA A 74 7.64 17.43 -17.64
N ALA A 75 7.58 18.77 -17.72
CA ALA A 75 6.60 19.48 -18.53
C ALA A 75 6.66 19.07 -20.01
N LYS A 76 7.86 19.01 -20.60
CA LYS A 76 8.06 18.55 -21.99
C LYS A 76 7.53 17.14 -22.20
N ARG A 77 7.87 16.19 -21.32
CA ARG A 77 7.41 14.81 -21.41
C ARG A 77 5.88 14.72 -21.27
N ILE A 78 5.31 15.39 -20.27
CA ILE A 78 3.86 15.40 -20.02
C ILE A 78 3.13 15.95 -21.25
N MET A 79 3.58 17.10 -21.79
CA MET A 79 2.99 17.67 -22.99
C MET A 79 3.09 16.72 -24.19
N ASN A 80 4.26 16.10 -24.42
CA ASN A 80 4.42 15.13 -25.50
C ASN A 80 3.45 13.96 -25.36
N GLN A 81 3.34 13.41 -24.15
CA GLN A 81 2.48 12.27 -23.86
C GLN A 81 0.99 12.58 -24.07
N ILE A 82 0.54 13.77 -23.64
CA ILE A 82 -0.85 14.22 -23.85
C ILE A 82 -1.13 14.54 -25.33
N ASN A 83 -0.16 15.12 -26.05
CA ASN A 83 -0.33 15.49 -27.45
C ASN A 83 -0.34 14.28 -28.39
N THR A 84 0.43 13.24 -28.06
CA THR A 84 0.54 12.01 -28.87
C THR A 84 -0.49 10.93 -28.51
N ALA A 85 -1.14 11.03 -27.34
CA ALA A 85 -2.16 10.07 -26.94
C ALA A 85 -3.41 10.11 -27.84
N ASP A 86 -4.00 8.96 -28.10
CA ASP A 86 -5.29 8.87 -28.83
C ASP A 86 -6.43 9.54 -28.05
N ASP A 87 -6.48 9.32 -26.73
CA ASP A 87 -7.44 9.93 -25.81
C ASP A 87 -6.68 10.70 -24.72
N PRO A 88 -6.57 12.04 -24.82
CA PRO A 88 -5.81 12.83 -23.86
C PRO A 88 -6.43 12.81 -22.46
N GLY A 89 -7.75 12.60 -22.33
CA GLY A 89 -8.41 12.45 -21.04
C GLY A 89 -7.98 11.17 -20.33
N ARG A 90 -7.91 10.05 -21.07
CA ARG A 90 -7.41 8.78 -20.51
C ARG A 90 -5.93 8.84 -20.17
N ALA A 91 -5.12 9.48 -21.00
CA ALA A 91 -3.69 9.63 -20.74
C ALA A 91 -3.42 10.26 -19.36
N ILE A 92 -4.19 11.28 -18.95
CA ILE A 92 -4.11 11.89 -17.61
C ILE A 92 -4.30 10.86 -16.50
N ARG A 93 -5.32 10.01 -16.63
CA ARG A 93 -5.63 8.96 -15.66
C ARG A 93 -4.55 7.86 -15.67
N ASP A 94 -4.09 7.47 -16.85
CA ASP A 94 -3.13 6.38 -17.03
C ASP A 94 -1.72 6.74 -16.55
N MET A 95 -1.39 8.03 -16.48
CA MET A 95 -0.21 8.52 -15.75
C MET A 95 -0.26 8.18 -14.26
N ILE A 96 -1.45 8.06 -13.65
CA ILE A 96 -1.55 7.74 -12.22
C ILE A 96 -1.47 6.23 -11.98
N GLU A 97 -2.19 5.41 -12.74
CA GLU A 97 -2.32 3.98 -12.42
C GLU A 97 -1.98 3.02 -13.57
N GLY A 98 -1.72 3.51 -14.77
CA GLY A 98 -1.27 2.68 -15.89
C GLY A 98 -2.29 1.69 -16.45
N HIS A 99 -3.56 1.76 -16.04
CA HIS A 99 -4.54 0.74 -16.37
C HIS A 99 -5.16 0.88 -17.78
N THR A 100 -4.59 0.12 -18.71
CA THR A 100 -5.32 -0.72 -19.68
C THR A 100 -6.09 -0.05 -20.83
N ARG A 101 -5.53 -0.11 -22.05
CA ARG A 101 -6.08 -0.31 -23.42
C ARG A 101 -4.95 0.07 -24.41
N GLU A 102 -4.99 -0.40 -25.66
CA GLU A 102 -4.08 0.11 -26.71
C GLU A 102 -4.07 1.66 -26.68
N GLY A 103 -2.88 2.27 -26.54
CA GLY A 103 -2.70 3.72 -26.65
C GLY A 103 -1.73 4.35 -25.63
N TYR A 104 -1.74 3.95 -24.35
CA TYR A 104 -0.82 4.56 -23.36
C TYR A 104 0.53 3.85 -23.36
N GLN A 105 1.56 4.56 -23.81
CA GLN A 105 2.96 4.17 -23.64
C GLN A 105 3.60 5.11 -22.61
N GLY A 106 4.24 4.53 -21.59
CA GLY A 106 4.99 5.30 -20.60
C GLY A 106 4.88 4.77 -19.17
N GLU A 107 5.34 5.59 -18.23
CA GLU A 107 5.40 5.26 -16.80
C GLU A 107 4.11 5.65 -16.09
N SER A 108 3.72 4.92 -15.04
CA SER A 108 2.61 5.30 -14.18
C SER A 108 3.08 5.48 -12.74
N VAL A 109 2.46 6.40 -12.00
CA VAL A 109 2.81 6.68 -10.60
C VAL A 109 2.69 5.41 -9.76
N ARG A 110 1.54 4.71 -9.84
CA ARG A 110 1.32 3.47 -9.11
C ARG A 110 2.32 2.39 -9.51
N GLY A 111 2.52 2.16 -10.82
CA GLY A 111 3.41 1.12 -11.31
C GLY A 111 4.86 1.33 -10.86
N LEU A 112 5.35 2.56 -10.90
CA LEU A 112 6.70 2.89 -10.40
C LEU A 112 6.80 2.85 -8.88
N MET A 113 5.80 3.35 -8.15
CA MET A 113 5.77 3.27 -6.69
C MET A 113 5.92 1.82 -6.24
N GLU A 114 5.13 0.95 -6.87
CA GLU A 114 5.13 -0.48 -6.64
C GLU A 114 6.45 -1.15 -7.06
N ALA A 115 7.02 -0.79 -8.22
CA ALA A 115 8.32 -1.29 -8.67
C ALA A 115 9.48 -0.91 -7.72
N TYR A 116 9.52 0.35 -7.26
CA TYR A 116 10.51 0.79 -6.28
C TYR A 116 10.33 0.10 -4.93
N THR A 117 9.09 -0.09 -4.47
CA THR A 117 8.80 -0.85 -3.24
C THR A 117 9.30 -2.29 -3.33
N ASP A 118 9.06 -2.98 -4.45
CA ASP A 118 9.59 -4.33 -4.66
C ASP A 118 11.12 -4.34 -4.66
N SER A 119 11.74 -3.38 -5.34
CA SER A 119 13.21 -3.26 -5.39
C SER A 119 13.83 -2.94 -4.02
N ILE A 120 13.17 -2.14 -3.19
CA ILE A 120 13.59 -1.92 -1.80
C ILE A 120 13.47 -3.22 -1.01
N ASN A 121 12.34 -3.91 -1.11
CA ASN A 121 12.13 -5.18 -0.41
C ASN A 121 13.15 -6.24 -0.85
N ALA A 122 13.51 -6.25 -2.13
CA ALA A 122 14.57 -7.08 -2.70
C ALA A 122 15.95 -6.75 -2.10
N GLY A 123 16.33 -5.48 -2.08
CA GLY A 123 17.58 -5.02 -1.47
C GLY A 123 17.63 -5.21 0.05
N LEU A 124 16.48 -5.42 0.69
CA LEU A 124 16.33 -5.74 2.12
C LEU A 124 15.89 -7.19 2.36
N ALA A 125 16.07 -8.09 1.38
CA ALA A 125 15.56 -9.45 1.48
C ALA A 125 16.01 -10.16 2.77
N GLU A 126 17.28 -9.99 3.15
CA GLU A 126 17.83 -10.60 4.36
C GLU A 126 17.26 -9.97 5.64
N VAL A 127 17.11 -8.64 5.68
CA VAL A 127 16.45 -7.91 6.79
C VAL A 127 15.02 -8.43 6.96
N LEU A 128 14.27 -8.54 5.87
CA LEU A 128 12.88 -9.01 5.88
C LEU A 128 12.78 -10.50 6.24
N GLN A 129 13.74 -11.32 5.81
CA GLN A 129 13.78 -12.74 6.16
C GLN A 129 14.17 -12.99 7.61
N LYS A 130 15.04 -12.18 8.21
CA LYS A 130 15.48 -12.32 9.61
C LYS A 130 14.53 -11.64 10.58
N HIS A 131 14.12 -10.40 10.28
CA HIS A 131 13.39 -9.51 11.18
C HIS A 131 11.96 -9.16 10.75
N GLY A 132 11.51 -9.59 9.57
CA GLY A 132 10.13 -9.35 9.13
C GLY A 132 9.09 -9.92 10.09
N LEU A 133 7.86 -9.40 10.02
CA LEU A 133 6.81 -9.70 11.00
C LEU A 133 6.44 -11.18 11.07
N ASN A 134 6.31 -11.73 12.28
CA ASN A 134 5.77 -13.07 12.53
C ASN A 134 4.24 -13.11 12.39
N VAL A 135 3.62 -14.28 12.61
CA VAL A 135 2.15 -14.43 12.51
C VAL A 135 1.39 -13.49 13.45
N ALA A 136 1.96 -13.18 14.63
CA ALA A 136 1.38 -12.29 15.63
C ALA A 136 1.52 -10.78 15.31
N GLY A 137 2.28 -10.38 14.28
CA GLY A 137 2.52 -8.96 14.02
C GLY A 137 3.63 -8.36 14.83
N SER A 138 4.49 -9.19 15.41
CA SER A 138 5.71 -8.75 16.06
C SER A 138 6.92 -9.08 15.20
N VAL A 139 7.94 -8.26 15.30
CA VAL A 139 9.25 -8.47 14.68
C VAL A 139 9.83 -9.82 15.12
N ARG A 140 10.40 -10.58 14.17
CA ARG A 140 11.19 -11.79 14.47
C ARG A 140 12.59 -11.40 14.92
N ASP A 141 13.18 -12.20 15.80
CA ASP A 141 14.49 -11.91 16.40
C ASP A 141 14.59 -10.46 16.89
N ARG A 142 13.78 -10.14 17.90
CA ARG A 142 13.68 -8.77 18.42
C ARG A 142 15.02 -8.24 18.92
N ALA A 143 15.84 -9.08 19.56
CA ALA A 143 17.14 -8.67 20.06
C ALA A 143 18.09 -8.29 18.91
N GLY A 144 18.19 -9.15 17.87
CA GLY A 144 18.97 -8.82 16.68
C GLY A 144 18.42 -7.60 15.93
N PHE A 145 17.11 -7.40 15.92
CA PHE A 145 16.52 -6.20 15.33
C PHE A 145 16.80 -4.93 16.13
N GLU A 146 16.78 -4.98 17.47
CA GLU A 146 17.20 -3.85 18.29
C GLU A 146 18.70 -3.54 18.05
N ASN A 147 19.55 -4.55 17.84
CA ASN A 147 20.94 -4.34 17.42
C ASN A 147 21.03 -3.66 16.04
N LEU A 148 20.22 -4.08 15.06
CA LEU A 148 20.13 -3.41 13.77
C LEU A 148 19.77 -1.92 13.93
N ILE A 149 18.82 -1.58 14.80
CA ILE A 149 18.46 -0.18 15.08
C ILE A 149 19.63 0.57 15.71
N ARG A 150 20.37 -0.03 16.65
CA ARG A 150 21.58 0.57 17.24
C ARG A 150 22.64 0.86 16.18
N GLU A 151 22.94 -0.09 15.31
CA GLU A 151 23.90 0.08 14.20
C GLU A 151 23.47 1.19 13.22
N LEU A 152 22.16 1.28 12.93
CA LEU A 152 21.61 2.37 12.10
C LEU A 152 21.78 3.75 12.74
N HIS A 153 21.80 3.83 14.06
CA HIS A 153 22.07 5.04 14.83
C HIS A 153 23.56 5.28 15.14
N GLY A 154 24.46 4.48 14.56
CA GLY A 154 25.91 4.64 14.72
C GLY A 154 26.46 4.07 16.03
N GLN A 155 25.66 3.30 16.76
CA GLN A 155 26.07 2.59 17.96
C GLN A 155 26.52 1.18 17.57
N SER A 156 27.83 0.91 17.69
CA SER A 156 28.39 -0.42 17.43
C SER A 156 27.93 -1.41 18.49
N THR A 157 27.38 -2.53 18.02
CA THR A 157 26.83 -3.61 18.85
C THR A 157 27.76 -4.83 18.92
N GLY A 158 28.76 -4.88 18.05
CA GLY A 158 29.62 -6.06 17.87
C GLY A 158 28.97 -7.23 17.11
N ASP A 159 27.71 -7.08 16.67
CA ASP A 159 27.01 -8.08 15.86
C ASP A 159 27.26 -7.82 14.36
N ALA A 160 28.14 -8.63 13.76
CA ALA A 160 28.49 -8.52 12.34
C ALA A 160 27.27 -8.67 11.41
N SER A 161 26.26 -9.45 11.82
CA SER A 161 25.03 -9.59 11.05
C SER A 161 24.19 -8.32 11.15
N ALA A 162 24.02 -7.74 12.34
CA ALA A 162 23.31 -6.47 12.50
C ALA A 162 23.99 -5.33 11.71
N HIS A 163 25.32 -5.29 11.71
CA HIS A 163 26.09 -4.31 10.96
C HIS A 163 25.88 -4.42 9.44
N GLY A 164 26.04 -5.63 8.87
CA GLY A 164 25.81 -5.83 7.43
C GLY A 164 24.37 -5.55 7.00
N LEU A 165 23.39 -5.86 7.87
CA LEU A 165 21.98 -5.52 7.63
C LEU A 165 21.73 -4.00 7.70
N ALA A 166 22.43 -3.29 8.59
CA ALA A 166 22.36 -1.83 8.68
C ALA A 166 22.92 -1.17 7.42
N ASP A 167 23.99 -1.71 6.84
CA ASP A 167 24.57 -1.25 5.57
C ASP A 167 23.58 -1.39 4.42
N ALA A 168 22.86 -2.51 4.33
CA ALA A 168 21.82 -2.72 3.32
C ALA A 168 20.70 -1.67 3.43
N VAL A 169 20.26 -1.36 4.66
CA VAL A 169 19.25 -0.31 4.92
C VAL A 169 19.78 1.08 4.56
N ARG A 170 20.99 1.44 5.00
CA ARG A 170 21.66 2.72 4.66
C ARG A 170 21.83 2.87 3.16
N TYR A 171 22.17 1.80 2.45
CA TYR A 171 22.26 1.78 1.00
C TYR A 171 20.92 2.13 0.33
N GLN A 172 19.81 1.50 0.76
CA GLN A 172 18.48 1.83 0.21
C GLN A 172 18.05 3.26 0.55
N GLN A 173 18.32 3.75 1.77
CA GLN A 173 18.06 5.13 2.16
C GLN A 173 18.82 6.12 1.27
N LYS A 174 20.12 5.89 1.06
CA LYS A 174 20.97 6.71 0.18
C LYS A 174 20.49 6.68 -1.26
N ARG A 175 20.18 5.49 -1.79
CA ARG A 175 19.65 5.29 -3.14
C ARG A 175 18.35 6.08 -3.35
N MET A 176 17.37 5.94 -2.44
CA MET A 176 16.10 6.66 -2.55
C MET A 176 16.26 8.17 -2.42
N ARG A 177 17.15 8.65 -1.53
CA ARG A 177 17.50 10.07 -1.43
C ARG A 177 18.09 10.61 -2.73
N GLN A 178 19.02 9.89 -3.34
CA GLN A 178 19.63 10.27 -4.61
C GLN A 178 18.61 10.31 -5.74
N LEU A 179 17.69 9.35 -5.80
CA LEU A 179 16.58 9.34 -6.77
C LEU A 179 15.62 10.51 -6.54
N PHE A 180 15.29 10.83 -5.29
CA PHE A 180 14.45 11.99 -4.95
C PHE A 180 15.11 13.28 -5.43
N ASN A 181 16.40 13.45 -5.17
CA ASN A 181 17.16 14.61 -5.64
C ASN A 181 17.26 14.64 -7.17
N ALA A 182 17.47 13.50 -7.82
CA ALA A 182 17.55 13.42 -9.28
C ALA A 182 16.25 13.91 -9.97
N HIS A 183 15.10 13.80 -9.31
CA HIS A 183 13.81 14.27 -9.84
C HIS A 183 13.38 15.65 -9.31
N GLY A 184 14.34 16.47 -8.86
CA GLY A 184 14.14 17.89 -8.53
C GLY A 184 13.94 18.19 -7.03
N GLY A 185 14.16 17.20 -6.17
CA GLY A 185 14.32 17.41 -4.73
C GLY A 185 15.73 17.91 -4.37
N ASP A 186 15.91 18.32 -3.12
CA ASP A 186 17.21 18.75 -2.59
C ASP A 186 17.34 18.36 -1.11
N VAL A 187 17.55 17.07 -0.87
CA VAL A 187 17.71 16.48 0.46
C VAL A 187 19.19 16.20 0.72
N GLY A 188 19.72 16.82 1.77
CA GLY A 188 21.08 16.61 2.26
C GLY A 188 21.33 15.20 2.79
N GLU A 189 22.59 14.80 2.87
CA GLU A 189 22.99 13.53 3.51
C GLU A 189 23.20 13.73 5.01
N ILE A 190 22.71 12.79 5.82
CA ILE A 190 22.85 12.78 7.27
C ILE A 190 23.57 11.49 7.65
N ALA A 191 24.73 11.60 8.30
CA ALA A 191 25.57 10.44 8.62
C ALA A 191 24.88 9.46 9.61
N ASP A 192 24.04 9.97 10.50
CA ASP A 192 23.28 9.25 11.53
C ASP A 192 21.78 9.19 11.21
N TYR A 193 21.42 9.13 9.92
CA TYR A 193 20.01 9.14 9.51
C TYR A 193 19.14 8.10 10.25
N GLY A 194 19.70 6.95 10.63
CA GLY A 194 19.03 5.98 11.48
C GLY A 194 17.68 5.54 10.91
N VAL A 195 16.64 5.60 11.75
CA VAL A 195 15.26 5.34 11.34
C VAL A 195 14.40 6.62 11.46
N PRO A 196 13.51 6.89 10.49
CA PRO A 196 12.54 7.98 10.61
C PRO A 196 11.69 7.82 11.86
N HIS A 197 11.38 8.94 12.51
CA HIS A 197 10.57 8.93 13.73
C HIS A 197 9.14 9.37 13.43
N ALA A 198 8.15 8.64 13.93
CA ALA A 198 6.74 9.00 13.86
C ALA A 198 6.22 9.27 15.28
N HIS A 199 5.94 10.52 15.60
CA HIS A 199 5.47 10.92 16.93
C HIS A 199 3.97 10.66 17.11
N SER A 200 3.58 10.12 18.27
CA SER A 200 2.18 9.98 18.65
C SER A 200 1.68 11.27 19.28
N ALA A 201 0.99 12.11 18.51
CA ALA A 201 0.37 13.34 19.01
C ALA A 201 -0.55 13.07 20.23
N GLU A 202 -1.25 11.94 20.23
CA GLU A 202 -2.09 11.51 21.36
C GLU A 202 -1.27 11.31 22.64
N MET A 203 -0.13 10.61 22.56
CA MET A 203 0.74 10.40 23.71
C MET A 203 1.40 11.69 24.16
N LEU A 204 1.81 12.57 23.24
CA LEU A 204 2.35 13.88 23.58
C LEU A 204 1.31 14.72 24.35
N ILE A 205 0.08 14.81 23.83
CA ILE A 205 -1.01 15.53 24.48
C ILE A 205 -1.33 14.93 25.86
N LYS A 206 -1.38 13.61 25.96
CA LYS A 206 -1.68 12.89 27.21
C LYS A 206 -0.67 13.17 28.32
N HIS A 207 0.63 13.20 27.98
CA HIS A 207 1.69 13.45 28.96
C HIS A 207 1.96 14.94 29.21
N GLY A 208 1.56 15.81 28.27
CA GLY A 208 1.81 17.24 28.33
C GLY A 208 3.25 17.61 27.98
N PHE A 209 3.45 18.89 27.66
CA PHE A 209 4.74 19.41 27.23
C PHE A 209 5.84 19.21 28.28
N ASP A 210 5.59 19.56 29.55
CA ASP A 210 6.63 19.55 30.58
C ASP A 210 7.20 18.15 30.82
N GLN A 211 6.34 17.13 30.84
CA GLN A 211 6.78 15.74 30.99
C GLN A 211 7.56 15.28 29.76
N TRP A 212 7.01 15.50 28.56
CA TRP A 212 7.67 15.11 27.33
C TRP A 212 9.03 15.79 27.14
N ALA A 213 9.14 17.08 27.45
CA ALA A 213 10.38 17.83 27.37
C ALA A 213 11.43 17.27 28.34
N ARG A 214 11.04 16.95 29.58
CA ARG A 214 11.93 16.28 30.55
C ARG A 214 12.41 14.91 30.05
N ASP A 215 11.51 14.13 29.46
CA ASP A 215 11.81 12.77 29.02
C ASP A 215 12.70 12.74 27.77
N ILE A 216 12.52 13.68 26.84
CA ILE A 216 13.29 13.71 25.58
C ILE A 216 14.66 14.41 25.72
N THR A 217 14.77 15.45 26.57
CA THR A 217 16.01 16.23 26.72
C THR A 217 17.28 15.39 26.93
N PRO A 218 17.32 14.36 27.81
CA PRO A 218 18.52 13.55 28.01
C PRO A 218 18.78 12.54 26.87
N LEU A 219 17.85 12.36 25.94
CA LEU A 219 17.93 11.39 24.84
C LEU A 219 18.47 12.01 23.54
N LEU A 220 18.63 13.34 23.49
CA LEU A 220 19.01 14.08 22.30
C LEU A 220 20.52 14.36 22.26
N ASP A 221 21.09 14.31 21.04
CA ASP A 221 22.41 14.83 20.74
C ASP A 221 22.32 16.31 20.33
N TRP A 222 22.39 17.19 21.32
CA TRP A 222 22.32 18.64 21.11
C TRP A 222 23.50 19.22 20.31
N ASN A 223 24.61 18.48 20.17
CA ASN A 223 25.73 18.90 19.33
C ASN A 223 25.45 18.69 17.83
N ARG A 224 24.57 17.74 17.50
CA ARG A 224 24.14 17.50 16.11
C ARG A 224 22.94 18.33 15.71
N MET A 225 22.16 18.80 16.69
CA MET A 225 21.03 19.68 16.44
C MET A 225 21.51 21.10 16.15
N ILE A 226 21.16 21.62 14.96
CA ILE A 226 21.53 22.98 14.55
C ILE A 226 20.43 23.96 14.95
N ASP A 227 20.79 25.01 15.69
CA ASP A 227 19.90 26.14 15.91
C ASP A 227 19.85 27.00 14.65
N LEU A 228 18.68 27.04 13.99
CA LEU A 228 18.47 27.81 12.76
C LEU A 228 18.59 29.32 12.96
N ARG A 229 18.55 29.80 14.20
CA ARG A 229 18.81 31.20 14.49
C ARG A 229 20.30 31.48 14.30
N THR A 230 21.15 30.71 14.95
CA THR A 230 22.60 30.96 14.99
C THR A 230 23.36 30.26 13.86
N GLY A 231 22.76 29.26 13.21
CA GLY A 231 23.45 28.36 12.30
C GLY A 231 24.52 27.50 12.96
N GLN A 232 24.54 27.43 14.31
CA GLN A 232 25.48 26.66 15.11
C GLN A 232 24.77 25.52 15.83
N PRO A 233 25.50 24.47 16.26
CA PRO A 233 24.98 23.48 17.18
C PRO A 233 24.38 24.07 18.47
N PHE A 234 23.32 23.44 18.99
CA PHE A 234 22.77 23.79 20.31
C PHE A 234 23.77 23.53 21.46
N ALA A 235 24.70 22.59 21.27
CA ALA A 235 25.82 22.34 22.19
C ALA A 235 27.17 22.33 21.46
N ALA A 236 28.21 22.92 22.05
CA ALA A 236 29.52 23.07 21.42
C ALA A 236 30.33 21.74 21.30
N ALA A 237 30.04 20.77 22.17
CA ALA A 237 30.73 19.48 22.20
C ALA A 237 29.73 18.32 22.34
N PRO A 238 30.07 17.11 21.85
CA PRO A 238 29.26 15.91 22.06
C PRO A 238 28.94 15.67 23.55
N GLY A 239 27.67 15.37 23.84
CA GLY A 239 27.18 15.18 25.22
C GLY A 239 26.97 16.48 26.02
N GLY A 240 27.26 17.65 25.44
CA GLY A 240 26.95 18.94 26.05
C GLY A 240 25.44 19.23 26.06
N MET A 241 24.99 19.98 27.06
CA MET A 241 23.62 20.47 27.15
C MET A 241 23.54 21.94 26.70
N PRO A 242 22.49 22.33 25.95
CA PRO A 242 22.23 23.73 25.63
C PRO A 242 21.79 24.52 26.86
N ASN A 243 21.65 25.84 26.70
CA ASN A 243 20.95 26.67 27.67
C ASN A 243 19.50 26.14 27.84
N PRO A 244 19.02 25.92 29.09
CA PRO A 244 17.67 25.43 29.36
C PRO A 244 16.55 26.23 28.65
N ALA A 245 16.70 27.54 28.51
CA ALA A 245 15.71 28.37 27.83
C ALA A 245 15.64 28.09 26.31
N ASP A 246 16.80 27.85 25.68
CA ASP A 246 16.88 27.50 24.26
C ASP A 246 16.34 26.10 24.01
N ALA A 247 16.66 25.16 24.90
CA ALA A 247 16.13 23.79 24.89
C ALA A 247 14.61 23.76 25.00
N GLN A 248 14.04 24.48 25.98
CA GLN A 248 12.59 24.55 26.15
C GLN A 248 11.91 25.16 24.94
N ARG A 249 12.48 26.22 24.34
CA ARG A 249 11.89 26.88 23.17
C ARG A 249 11.80 25.93 21.97
N ILE A 250 12.92 25.32 21.55
CA ILE A 250 12.90 24.45 20.37
C ILE A 250 12.03 23.21 20.59
N LEU A 251 12.01 22.65 21.80
CA LEU A 251 11.12 21.56 22.13
C LEU A 251 9.65 22.02 22.12
N ARG A 252 9.35 23.25 22.56
CA ARG A 252 7.99 23.82 22.51
C ARG A 252 7.50 23.92 21.07
N ASP A 253 8.33 24.46 20.19
CA ASP A 253 8.04 24.58 18.76
C ASP A 253 7.78 23.20 18.14
N VAL A 254 8.62 22.21 18.44
CA VAL A 254 8.44 20.83 17.97
C VAL A 254 7.15 20.20 18.51
N TYR A 255 6.84 20.38 19.79
CA TYR A 255 5.62 19.85 20.39
C TYR A 255 4.38 20.48 19.76
N ASP A 256 4.36 21.80 19.59
CA ASP A 256 3.21 22.52 19.03
C ASP A 256 3.02 22.16 17.56
N GLY A 257 4.10 22.04 16.78
CA GLY A 257 4.05 21.51 15.41
C GLY A 257 3.41 20.13 15.33
N ILE A 258 3.78 19.20 16.23
CA ILE A 258 3.23 17.84 16.23
C ILE A 258 1.77 17.83 16.71
N THR A 259 1.47 18.49 17.81
CA THR A 259 0.15 18.41 18.47
C THR A 259 -0.92 19.23 17.76
N THR A 260 -0.54 20.33 17.11
CA THR A 260 -1.45 21.14 16.27
C THR A 260 -1.51 20.65 14.82
N ARG A 261 -0.64 19.70 14.43
CA ARG A 261 -0.48 19.22 13.04
C ARG A 261 -0.02 20.35 12.08
N GLY A 262 0.93 21.16 12.54
CA GLY A 262 1.52 22.28 11.78
C GLY A 262 0.54 23.44 11.54
N TRP A 263 -0.38 23.67 12.48
CA TRP A 263 -1.27 24.84 12.42
C TRP A 263 -0.76 26.01 13.26
N ASP A 264 0.25 25.77 14.09
CA ASP A 264 0.95 26.74 14.90
C ASP A 264 1.73 27.76 14.06
N ASP A 265 2.38 27.32 12.97
CA ASP A 265 3.18 28.17 12.07
C ASP A 265 2.47 28.53 10.75
N ARG A 266 1.33 27.88 10.48
CA ARG A 266 0.60 28.07 9.23
C ARG A 266 -0.18 29.38 9.21
N THR A 267 0.26 30.30 8.35
CA THR A 267 -0.50 31.52 8.08
C THR A 267 -1.78 31.18 7.30
N PRO A 268 -2.98 31.56 7.79
CA PRO A 268 -4.20 31.41 7.01
C PRO A 268 -4.08 32.14 5.67
N SER A 269 -4.33 31.43 4.57
CA SER A 269 -4.29 32.02 3.22
C SER A 269 -5.53 31.61 2.44
N GLN A 270 -5.95 32.46 1.50
CA GLN A 270 -7.06 32.14 0.60
C GLN A 270 -6.70 31.07 -0.45
N GLN A 271 -5.42 30.66 -0.54
CA GLN A 271 -4.98 29.60 -1.44
C GLN A 271 -5.10 28.23 -0.79
N ALA A 272 -5.92 27.37 -1.38
CA ALA A 272 -6.00 25.96 -1.01
C ALA A 272 -4.75 25.21 -1.50
N GLY A 273 -3.75 25.05 -0.63
CA GLY A 273 -2.55 24.26 -0.95
C GLY A 273 -1.66 24.02 0.26
N GLY A 274 -1.05 22.84 0.34
CA GLY A 274 0.06 22.54 1.26
C GLY A 274 1.40 22.80 0.59
N THR A 275 2.49 22.72 1.36
CA THR A 275 3.87 22.86 0.85
C THR A 275 4.12 21.87 -0.29
N ALA A 276 4.75 22.32 -1.38
CA ALA A 276 5.05 21.48 -2.52
C ALA A 276 5.96 20.30 -2.14
N LEU A 277 5.75 19.12 -2.75
CA LEU A 277 6.41 17.86 -2.35
C LEU A 277 7.95 17.96 -2.30
N TYR A 278 8.58 18.63 -3.26
CA TYR A 278 10.04 18.83 -3.27
C TYR A 278 10.59 19.54 -2.02
N ASN A 279 9.76 20.36 -1.36
CA ASN A 279 10.11 21.04 -0.11
C ASN A 279 9.76 20.20 1.14
N GLN A 280 8.79 19.28 1.06
CA GLN A 280 8.31 18.50 2.22
C GLN A 280 9.39 17.61 2.86
N ARG A 281 10.46 17.28 2.11
CA ARG A 281 11.59 16.48 2.58
C ARG A 281 12.89 17.28 2.71
N ALA A 282 12.86 18.56 2.32
CA ALA A 282 14.05 19.43 2.33
C ALA A 282 14.34 19.99 3.73
N ASP A 283 13.36 19.91 4.63
CA ASP A 283 13.54 20.30 6.03
C ASP A 283 14.51 19.32 6.70
N HIS A 284 15.50 19.89 7.39
CA HIS A 284 16.51 19.14 8.12
C HIS A 284 15.86 18.39 9.28
N ARG A 285 16.40 17.22 9.61
CA ARG A 285 15.99 16.51 10.84
C ARG A 285 16.35 17.41 12.02
N VAL A 286 15.33 17.89 12.73
CA VAL A 286 15.54 18.78 13.90
C VAL A 286 16.00 17.99 15.11
N LEU A 287 15.39 16.83 15.37
CA LEU A 287 15.71 15.99 16.52
C LEU A 287 16.71 14.89 16.15
N HIS A 288 17.90 14.98 16.73
CA HIS A 288 18.93 13.94 16.67
C HIS A 288 19.01 13.23 18.02
N PHE A 289 18.86 11.90 18.02
CA PHE A 289 19.02 11.09 19.25
C PHE A 289 20.50 10.76 19.45
N SER A 290 20.94 10.63 20.71
CA SER A 290 22.32 10.29 21.05
C SER A 290 22.79 8.97 20.43
N ASP A 291 21.92 7.97 20.46
CA ASP A 291 22.19 6.61 20.02
C ASP A 291 20.88 5.85 19.75
N GLY A 292 21.00 4.56 19.42
CA GLY A 292 19.85 3.72 19.12
C GLY A 292 19.02 3.37 20.34
N ASP A 293 19.64 3.23 21.52
CA ASP A 293 18.92 2.96 22.77
C ASP A 293 18.06 4.15 23.19
N ALA A 294 18.55 5.37 23.04
CA ALA A 294 17.81 6.60 23.25
C ALA A 294 16.60 6.72 22.31
N TRP A 295 16.80 6.41 21.02
CA TRP A 295 15.72 6.39 20.04
C TRP A 295 14.67 5.31 20.37
N LEU A 296 15.11 4.09 20.72
CA LEU A 296 14.22 2.98 21.09
C LEU A 296 13.45 3.30 22.37
N ASN A 297 14.09 3.91 23.36
CA ASN A 297 13.46 4.31 24.62
C ASN A 297 12.37 5.35 24.36
N TYR A 298 12.67 6.39 23.59
CA TYR A 298 11.70 7.41 23.22
C TYR A 298 10.51 6.81 22.44
N ASN A 299 10.78 5.92 21.46
CA ASN A 299 9.74 5.32 20.63
C ASN A 299 8.76 4.42 21.42
N ARG A 300 9.19 3.82 22.54
CA ARG A 300 8.30 2.99 23.39
C ARG A 300 7.15 3.79 24.00
N THR A 301 7.40 5.05 24.35
CA THR A 301 6.42 5.91 25.04
C THR A 301 5.72 6.86 24.07
N TYR A 302 6.48 7.48 23.16
CA TYR A 302 6.00 8.57 22.31
C TYR A 302 5.92 8.22 20.82
N GLY A 303 6.29 7.00 20.43
CA GLY A 303 6.21 6.55 19.05
C GLY A 303 4.78 6.20 18.61
N ALA A 304 4.44 6.55 17.37
CA ALA A 304 3.16 6.19 16.73
C ALA A 304 3.21 4.84 16.00
N ALA A 305 4.41 4.35 15.68
CA ALA A 305 4.65 3.10 14.98
C ALA A 305 5.72 2.26 15.70
N ASP A 306 5.68 0.95 15.55
CA ASP A 306 6.82 0.12 15.96
C ASP A 306 8.04 0.39 15.06
N PRO A 307 9.28 0.12 15.54
CA PRO A 307 10.46 0.55 14.81
C PRO A 307 10.63 -0.11 13.43
N PHE A 308 10.15 -1.34 13.25
CA PHE A 308 10.18 -2.01 11.95
C PHE A 308 9.24 -1.31 10.98
N SER A 309 8.01 -1.03 11.42
CA SER A 309 7.05 -0.26 10.64
C SER A 309 7.55 1.14 10.30
N ALA A 310 8.20 1.84 11.23
CA ALA A 310 8.78 3.16 10.99
C ALA A 310 9.87 3.13 9.90
N MET A 311 10.75 2.11 9.94
CA MET A 311 11.79 1.89 8.93
C MET A 311 11.20 1.60 7.55
N MET A 312 10.29 0.63 7.45
CA MET A 312 9.70 0.24 6.17
C MET A 312 8.81 1.34 5.58
N ASN A 313 7.95 1.97 6.38
CA ASN A 313 7.09 3.07 5.93
C ASN A 313 7.90 4.29 5.48
N GLY A 314 9.05 4.56 6.11
CA GLY A 314 9.96 5.62 5.68
C GLY A 314 10.49 5.39 4.26
N LEU A 315 10.99 4.17 3.99
CA LEU A 315 11.52 3.78 2.68
C LEU A 315 10.44 3.70 1.61
N HIS A 316 9.30 3.06 1.90
CA HIS A 316 8.16 2.97 0.98
C HIS A 316 7.53 4.36 0.72
N GLY A 317 7.53 5.23 1.72
CA GLY A 317 7.13 6.64 1.57
C GLY A 317 8.02 7.39 0.58
N LEU A 318 9.35 7.19 0.66
CA LEU A 318 10.28 7.77 -0.32
C LEU A 318 10.09 7.17 -1.72
N ALA A 319 9.87 5.86 -1.85
CA ALA A 319 9.57 5.21 -3.13
C ALA A 319 8.33 5.83 -3.81
N ARG A 320 7.28 6.08 -3.04
CA ARG A 320 6.08 6.78 -3.50
C ARG A 320 6.39 8.21 -3.95
N ASP A 321 7.13 8.98 -3.15
CA ASP A 321 7.46 10.37 -3.45
C ASP A 321 8.32 10.45 -4.74
N VAL A 322 9.33 9.57 -4.87
CA VAL A 322 10.17 9.41 -6.08
C VAL A 322 9.32 9.05 -7.29
N ALA A 323 8.38 8.10 -7.18
CA ALA A 323 7.52 7.70 -8.29
C ALA A 323 6.62 8.86 -8.76
N MET A 324 6.02 9.62 -7.84
CA MET A 324 5.24 10.81 -8.17
C MET A 324 6.10 11.87 -8.87
N MET A 325 7.30 12.15 -8.36
CA MET A 325 8.20 13.14 -8.96
C MET A 325 8.72 12.69 -10.32
N ARG A 326 9.02 11.39 -10.48
CA ARG A 326 9.45 10.81 -11.75
C ARG A 326 8.38 10.92 -12.81
N VAL A 327 7.09 10.77 -12.51
CA VAL A 327 5.99 10.81 -13.52
C VAL A 327 5.39 12.20 -13.72
N LEU A 328 5.26 12.99 -12.65
CA LEU A 328 4.54 14.27 -12.66
C LEU A 328 5.47 15.48 -12.46
N GLY A 329 6.76 15.27 -12.22
CA GLY A 329 7.74 16.33 -11.97
C GLY A 329 7.82 16.75 -10.50
N PRO A 330 8.70 17.73 -10.17
CA PRO A 330 9.01 18.10 -8.78
C PRO A 330 7.81 18.56 -7.95
N ASN A 331 6.76 19.05 -8.64
CA ASN A 331 5.45 19.34 -8.05
C ASN A 331 4.38 18.47 -8.73
N PRO A 332 4.04 17.29 -8.16
CA PRO A 332 3.14 16.33 -8.81
C PRO A 332 1.74 16.88 -9.11
N ARG A 333 1.19 17.71 -8.21
CA ARG A 333 -0.12 18.36 -8.43
C ARG A 333 -0.06 19.38 -9.57
N GLY A 334 1.03 20.13 -9.66
CA GLY A 334 1.30 21.04 -10.77
C GLY A 334 1.46 20.31 -12.11
N GLY A 335 2.18 19.19 -12.13
CA GLY A 335 2.32 18.35 -13.31
C GLY A 335 1.00 17.74 -13.80
N LEU A 336 0.17 17.27 -12.87
CA LEU A 336 -1.17 16.77 -13.19
C LEU A 336 -2.10 17.88 -13.74
N GLU A 337 -2.00 19.08 -13.18
CA GLU A 337 -2.73 20.24 -13.66
C GLU A 337 -2.24 20.67 -15.06
N LEU A 338 -0.93 20.66 -15.32
CA LEU A 338 -0.36 20.88 -16.65
C LEU A 338 -0.90 19.85 -17.66
N ALA A 339 -0.91 18.56 -17.30
CA ALA A 339 -1.47 17.51 -18.15
C ALA A 339 -2.95 17.78 -18.47
N THR A 340 -3.72 18.20 -17.47
CA THR A 340 -5.14 18.57 -17.61
C THR A 340 -5.32 19.76 -18.55
N GLN A 341 -4.53 20.82 -18.38
CA GLN A 341 -4.62 22.02 -19.22
C GLN A 341 -4.18 21.74 -20.66
N ALA A 342 -3.14 20.94 -20.87
CA ALA A 342 -2.70 20.52 -22.20
C ALA A 342 -3.81 19.72 -22.93
N ALA A 343 -4.43 18.77 -22.22
CA ALA A 343 -5.53 17.98 -22.77
C ALA A 343 -6.77 18.84 -23.06
N MET A 344 -7.13 19.75 -22.16
CA MET A 344 -8.24 20.68 -22.36
C MET A 344 -7.96 21.62 -23.53
N LYS A 345 -6.75 22.18 -23.65
CA LYS A 345 -6.35 23.00 -24.79
C LYS A 345 -6.53 22.25 -26.10
N ARG A 346 -6.07 20.99 -26.18
CA ARG A 346 -6.26 20.14 -27.37
C ARG A 346 -7.73 19.93 -27.70
N ALA A 347 -8.57 19.61 -26.70
CA ALA A 347 -10.00 19.40 -26.89
C ALA A 347 -10.73 20.67 -27.38
N GLN A 348 -10.37 21.83 -26.80
CA GLN A 348 -10.96 23.12 -27.17
C GLN A 348 -10.51 23.59 -28.56
N VAL A 349 -9.22 23.46 -28.90
CA VAL A 349 -8.70 23.80 -30.24
C VAL A 349 -9.31 22.90 -31.32
N ALA A 350 -9.56 21.62 -31.00
CA ALA A 350 -10.24 20.70 -31.91
C ALA A 350 -11.76 20.97 -32.03
N GLY A 351 -12.33 21.83 -31.18
CA GLY A 351 -13.76 22.10 -31.15
C GLY A 351 -14.62 20.88 -30.76
N ASP A 352 -14.07 19.92 -30.00
CA ASP A 352 -14.79 18.70 -29.59
C ASP A 352 -15.30 18.81 -28.14
N PRO A 353 -16.58 19.19 -27.93
CA PRO A 353 -17.14 19.32 -26.58
C PRO A 353 -17.23 17.98 -25.84
N LYS A 354 -17.36 16.85 -26.55
CA LYS A 354 -17.41 15.52 -25.92
C LYS A 354 -16.01 15.15 -25.41
N MET A 355 -14.96 15.46 -26.16
CA MET A 355 -13.59 15.29 -25.67
C MET A 355 -13.32 16.17 -24.45
N ALA A 356 -13.73 17.43 -24.46
CA ALA A 356 -13.55 18.34 -23.32
C ALA A 356 -14.24 17.82 -22.04
N GLN A 357 -15.48 17.34 -22.15
CA GLN A 357 -16.21 16.73 -21.02
C GLN A 357 -15.51 15.47 -20.50
N ARG A 358 -15.01 14.60 -21.40
CA ARG A 358 -14.24 13.40 -21.01
C ARG A 358 -12.95 13.80 -20.29
N VAL A 359 -12.20 14.77 -20.81
CA VAL A 359 -10.97 15.27 -20.18
C VAL A 359 -11.27 15.78 -18.76
N GLN A 360 -12.32 16.59 -18.59
CA GLN A 360 -12.70 17.10 -17.27
C GLN A 360 -13.07 15.98 -16.29
N ALA A 361 -13.84 14.99 -16.73
CA ALA A 361 -14.22 13.84 -15.91
C ALA A 361 -12.99 13.00 -15.50
N GLN A 362 -12.09 12.71 -16.44
CA GLN A 362 -10.86 11.95 -16.15
C GLN A 362 -9.88 12.73 -15.29
N ALA A 363 -9.75 14.05 -15.49
CA ALA A 363 -8.91 14.90 -14.67
C ALA A 363 -9.42 14.95 -13.22
N LYS A 364 -10.74 15.06 -13.01
CA LYS A 364 -11.34 14.99 -11.67
C LYS A 364 -11.03 13.64 -11.01
N LEU A 365 -11.20 12.55 -11.74
CA LEU A 365 -10.88 11.21 -11.24
C LEU A 365 -9.37 11.07 -10.90
N ALA A 366 -8.49 11.52 -11.78
CA ALA A 366 -7.04 11.47 -11.59
C ALA A 366 -6.58 12.28 -10.36
N LYS A 367 -7.22 13.43 -10.08
CA LYS A 367 -6.96 14.22 -8.86
C LYS A 367 -7.30 13.43 -7.60
N VAL A 368 -8.45 12.75 -7.57
CA VAL A 368 -8.84 11.87 -6.46
C VAL A 368 -7.89 10.68 -6.33
N MET A 369 -7.48 10.08 -7.46
CA MET A 369 -6.51 8.97 -7.46
C MET A 369 -5.15 9.40 -6.92
N LEU A 370 -4.65 10.57 -7.32
CA LEU A 370 -3.40 11.14 -6.81
C LEU A 370 -3.51 11.43 -5.31
N GLY A 371 -4.64 11.98 -4.85
CA GLY A 371 -4.91 12.22 -3.42
C GLY A 371 -5.01 10.93 -2.58
N ALA A 372 -5.42 9.82 -3.20
CA ALA A 372 -5.39 8.51 -2.56
C ALA A 372 -3.97 7.93 -2.44
N ILE A 373 -3.06 8.25 -3.37
CA ILE A 373 -1.66 7.84 -3.33
C ILE A 373 -0.86 8.71 -2.36
N ASP A 374 -0.93 10.05 -2.50
CA ASP A 374 -0.18 10.99 -1.66
C ASP A 374 -0.68 11.01 -0.20
N GLY A 375 -1.86 10.45 0.05
CA GLY A 375 -2.47 10.30 1.38
C GLY A 375 -3.31 11.49 1.80
N SER A 376 -3.48 12.54 0.98
CA SER A 376 -4.33 13.68 1.31
C SER A 376 -5.79 13.30 1.52
N ASN A 377 -6.25 12.24 0.85
CA ASN A 377 -7.62 11.74 0.97
C ASN A 377 -7.83 10.87 2.21
N ASN A 378 -6.75 10.55 2.93
CA ASN A 378 -6.77 9.75 4.15
C ASN A 378 -6.75 10.59 5.43
N VAL A 379 -6.70 11.93 5.32
CA VAL A 379 -6.79 12.83 6.47
C VAL A 379 -8.22 12.82 7.01
N PRO A 380 -8.46 12.34 8.25
CA PRO A 380 -9.81 12.27 8.79
C PRO A 380 -10.42 13.65 9.05
N GLU A 381 -11.70 13.83 8.73
CA GLU A 381 -12.51 14.97 9.21
C GLU A 381 -12.73 14.86 10.72
N HIS A 382 -13.09 13.67 11.18
CA HIS A 382 -13.29 13.35 12.59
C HIS A 382 -12.46 12.12 12.98
N ALA A 383 -11.36 12.34 13.70
CA ALA A 383 -10.42 11.29 14.07
C ALA A 383 -11.08 10.15 14.88
N GLY A 384 -11.95 10.46 15.84
CA GLY A 384 -12.65 9.46 16.65
C GLY A 384 -13.59 8.57 15.83
N MET A 385 -14.38 9.17 14.93
CA MET A 385 -15.28 8.42 14.04
C MET A 385 -14.48 7.55 13.06
N ALA A 386 -13.42 8.10 12.47
CA ALA A 386 -12.54 7.32 11.59
C ALA A 386 -11.92 6.13 12.32
N ALA A 387 -11.43 6.33 13.55
CA ALA A 387 -10.86 5.27 14.39
C ALA A 387 -11.91 4.19 14.73
N PHE A 388 -13.13 4.58 15.12
CA PHE A 388 -14.22 3.65 15.43
C PHE A 388 -14.60 2.78 14.22
N PHE A 389 -14.88 3.39 13.07
CA PHE A 389 -15.28 2.64 11.87
C PHE A 389 -14.14 1.79 11.32
N SER A 390 -12.91 2.30 11.33
CA SER A 390 -11.75 1.52 10.91
C SER A 390 -11.46 0.34 11.83
N GLY A 391 -11.50 0.55 13.16
CA GLY A 391 -11.37 -0.50 14.15
C GLY A 391 -12.47 -1.57 14.00
N THR A 392 -13.72 -1.14 13.77
CA THR A 392 -14.84 -2.05 13.54
C THR A 392 -14.64 -2.88 12.26
N ARG A 393 -14.21 -2.26 11.15
CA ARG A 393 -13.86 -2.98 9.91
C ARG A 393 -12.74 -3.99 10.14
N ALA A 394 -11.72 -3.65 10.92
CA ALA A 394 -10.63 -4.55 11.25
C ALA A 394 -11.09 -5.75 12.10
N VAL A 395 -11.96 -5.54 13.10
CA VAL A 395 -12.57 -6.63 13.86
C VAL A 395 -13.43 -7.52 12.97
N LEU A 396 -14.31 -6.93 12.15
CA LEU A 396 -15.14 -7.69 11.21
C LEU A 396 -14.31 -8.49 10.20
N SER A 397 -13.18 -7.95 9.74
CA SER A 397 -12.23 -8.68 8.90
C SER A 397 -11.70 -9.92 9.60
N SER A 398 -11.37 -9.82 10.89
CA SER A 398 -10.91 -10.95 11.70
C SER A 398 -11.98 -12.02 11.95
N ILE A 399 -13.26 -11.64 11.92
CA ILE A 399 -14.44 -12.51 12.09
C ILE A 399 -14.81 -13.21 10.77
N GLN A 400 -14.51 -12.61 9.61
CA GLN A 400 -15.01 -13.11 8.33
C GLN A 400 -13.92 -13.76 7.46
N LEU A 401 -12.66 -13.33 7.56
CA LEU A 401 -11.61 -13.73 6.61
C LEU A 401 -10.76 -14.93 7.05
N GLY A 402 -10.96 -15.51 8.23
CA GLY A 402 -10.16 -16.68 8.66
C GLY A 402 -10.29 -17.92 7.76
N SER A 403 -11.34 -18.00 6.94
CA SER A 403 -11.55 -19.05 5.95
C SER A 403 -11.39 -18.58 4.50
N ALA A 404 -10.93 -17.35 4.27
CA ALA A 404 -10.81 -16.79 2.93
C ALA A 404 -9.75 -17.51 2.08
N VAL A 405 -8.73 -18.13 2.70
CA VAL A 405 -7.75 -19.00 2.02
C VAL A 405 -8.40 -20.09 1.19
N VAL A 406 -9.51 -20.68 1.68
CA VAL A 406 -10.26 -21.72 1.00
C VAL A 406 -10.89 -21.19 -0.28
N SER A 407 -11.33 -19.93 -0.28
CA SER A 407 -11.91 -19.29 -1.47
C SER A 407 -10.84 -18.89 -2.48
N SER A 408 -9.59 -18.70 -2.04
CA SER A 408 -8.49 -18.23 -2.90
C SER A 408 -8.09 -19.25 -3.98
N VAL A 409 -8.61 -20.48 -3.96
CA VAL A 409 -8.40 -21.47 -5.02
C VAL A 409 -8.85 -20.95 -6.40
N THR A 410 -9.79 -20.01 -6.43
CA THR A 410 -10.28 -19.36 -7.65
C THR A 410 -9.23 -18.47 -8.32
N ASP A 411 -8.21 -18.00 -7.58
CA ASP A 411 -7.09 -17.23 -8.14
C ASP A 411 -6.36 -18.02 -9.25
N ALA A 412 -6.39 -19.36 -9.22
CA ALA A 412 -5.78 -20.18 -10.26
C ALA A 412 -6.41 -19.95 -11.65
N ALA A 413 -7.69 -19.55 -11.73
CA ALA A 413 -8.33 -19.18 -12.99
C ALA A 413 -7.76 -17.87 -13.55
N THR A 414 -7.68 -16.82 -12.74
CA THR A 414 -7.16 -15.51 -13.16
C THR A 414 -5.67 -15.61 -13.51
N MET A 415 -4.90 -16.35 -12.72
CA MET A 415 -3.49 -16.65 -13.01
C MET A 415 -3.33 -17.40 -14.33
N ARG A 416 -4.18 -18.39 -14.61
CA ARG A 416 -4.14 -19.14 -15.88
C ARG A 416 -4.40 -18.24 -17.08
N VAL A 417 -5.41 -17.36 -17.00
CA VAL A 417 -5.75 -16.43 -18.09
C VAL A 417 -4.64 -15.40 -18.28
N ALA A 418 -4.10 -14.85 -17.18
CA ALA A 418 -3.00 -13.90 -17.25
C ALA A 418 -1.73 -14.52 -17.84
N ALA A 419 -1.36 -15.73 -17.40
CA ALA A 419 -0.23 -16.48 -17.93
C ALA A 419 -0.34 -16.69 -19.44
N LYS A 420 -1.50 -17.19 -19.92
CA LYS A 420 -1.71 -17.39 -21.36
C LYS A 420 -1.59 -16.11 -22.17
N ALA A 421 -2.06 -15.00 -21.60
CA ALA A 421 -2.11 -13.73 -22.31
C ALA A 421 -0.73 -13.06 -22.50
N ILE A 422 0.33 -13.56 -21.85
CA ILE A 422 1.73 -13.22 -22.13
C ILE A 422 2.56 -14.43 -22.61
N GLY A 423 1.88 -15.49 -23.07
CA GLY A 423 2.54 -16.68 -23.63
C GLY A 423 3.27 -17.56 -22.62
N LEU A 424 2.92 -17.49 -21.33
CA LEU A 424 3.38 -18.41 -20.30
C LEU A 424 2.59 -19.72 -20.32
N ASN A 425 3.22 -20.80 -19.85
CA ASN A 425 2.53 -22.04 -19.53
C ASN A 425 1.89 -21.91 -18.13
N PRO A 426 0.55 -21.93 -18.00
CA PRO A 426 -0.12 -21.83 -16.70
C PRO A 426 0.28 -22.92 -15.70
N SER A 427 0.62 -24.12 -16.18
CA SER A 427 1.02 -25.23 -15.33
C SER A 427 2.32 -24.92 -14.61
N ASN A 428 3.29 -24.27 -15.27
CA ASN A 428 4.57 -23.89 -14.67
C ASN A 428 4.38 -22.90 -13.52
N VAL A 429 3.45 -21.95 -13.66
CA VAL A 429 3.14 -20.99 -12.59
C VAL A 429 2.58 -21.72 -11.37
N MET A 430 1.73 -22.74 -11.57
CA MET A 430 1.17 -23.51 -10.46
C MET A 430 2.20 -24.44 -9.81
N THR A 431 3.05 -25.11 -10.59
CA THR A 431 4.14 -25.93 -10.05
C THR A 431 5.16 -25.09 -9.30
N ARG A 432 5.49 -23.89 -9.80
CA ARG A 432 6.35 -22.92 -9.11
C ARG A 432 5.72 -22.43 -7.81
N THR A 433 4.41 -22.16 -7.81
CA THR A 433 3.66 -21.81 -6.58
C THR A 433 3.79 -22.92 -5.53
N MET A 434 3.64 -24.18 -5.93
CA MET A 434 3.77 -25.34 -5.04
C MET A 434 5.20 -25.46 -4.49
N SER A 435 6.21 -25.33 -5.36
CA SER A 435 7.63 -25.35 -5.01
C SER A 435 7.96 -24.27 -3.97
N LEU A 436 7.51 -23.03 -4.18
CA LEU A 436 7.72 -21.92 -3.25
C LEU A 436 7.00 -22.12 -1.90
N THR A 437 5.81 -22.72 -1.95
CA THR A 437 5.02 -23.04 -0.76
C THR A 437 5.72 -24.08 0.12
N MET A 438 6.31 -25.11 -0.48
CA MET A 438 6.90 -26.25 0.23
C MET A 438 8.39 -26.06 0.56
N SER A 439 9.14 -25.30 -0.25
CA SER A 439 10.59 -25.20 -0.15
C SER A 439 11.08 -23.84 0.32
N GLY A 440 11.87 -23.83 1.40
CA GLY A 440 12.63 -22.64 1.81
C GLY A 440 13.73 -22.25 0.80
N LEU A 441 14.32 -23.22 0.09
CA LEU A 441 15.37 -22.99 -0.91
C LEU A 441 14.83 -22.22 -2.11
N SER A 442 13.66 -22.62 -2.63
CA SER A 442 13.01 -21.92 -3.75
C SER A 442 12.65 -20.48 -3.38
N ARG A 443 12.29 -20.22 -2.11
CA ARG A 443 12.06 -18.85 -1.62
C ARG A 443 13.35 -18.03 -1.51
N ARG A 444 14.47 -18.65 -1.13
CA ARG A 444 15.79 -17.98 -1.13
C ARG A 444 16.26 -17.67 -2.54
N GLU A 445 16.00 -18.55 -3.50
CA GLU A 445 16.28 -18.30 -4.93
C GLU A 445 15.43 -17.15 -5.47
N ALA A 446 14.12 -17.14 -5.19
CA ALA A 446 13.25 -16.02 -5.54
C ALA A 446 13.79 -14.69 -4.96
N ALA A 447 14.26 -14.70 -3.71
CA ALA A 447 14.86 -13.52 -3.09
C ALA A 447 16.15 -13.05 -3.80
N ARG A 448 17.00 -13.97 -4.29
CA ARG A 448 18.20 -13.63 -5.09
C ARG A 448 17.84 -13.02 -6.45
N LEU A 449 16.72 -13.45 -7.04
CA LEU A 449 16.13 -12.80 -8.21
C LEU A 449 15.51 -11.43 -7.87
N GLY A 450 15.49 -11.01 -6.61
CA GLY A 450 14.83 -9.79 -6.16
C GLY A 450 13.30 -9.89 -6.05
N TYR A 451 12.76 -11.10 -6.00
CA TYR A 451 11.35 -11.35 -5.72
C TYR A 451 11.20 -11.76 -4.24
N VAL A 452 10.74 -10.84 -3.41
CA VAL A 452 10.54 -11.03 -1.98
C VAL A 452 9.05 -10.95 -1.66
N ALA A 453 8.59 -11.82 -0.75
CA ALA A 453 7.20 -11.83 -0.29
C ALA A 453 6.81 -10.44 0.25
N GLN A 454 5.80 -9.83 -0.37
CA GLN A 454 5.39 -8.45 -0.10
C GLN A 454 4.97 -8.29 1.37
N THR A 455 4.29 -9.29 1.94
CA THR A 455 3.79 -9.22 3.33
C THR A 455 4.89 -9.25 4.39
N LEU A 456 6.14 -9.54 4.04
CA LEU A 456 7.26 -9.42 4.98
C LEU A 456 7.63 -7.96 5.24
N GLY A 457 7.49 -7.09 4.22
CA GLY A 457 7.80 -5.66 4.28
C GLY A 457 6.59 -4.76 4.56
N GLU A 458 5.37 -5.31 4.51
CA GLU A 458 4.15 -4.57 4.84
C GLU A 458 3.96 -4.44 6.36
N ALA A 459 4.18 -3.23 6.86
CA ALA A 459 3.86 -2.81 8.22
C ALA A 459 2.34 -2.82 8.51
N GLY A 460 1.53 -2.57 7.47
CA GLY A 460 0.07 -2.67 7.53
C GLY A 460 -0.37 -4.13 7.56
N GLY A 461 -1.48 -4.45 8.26
CA GLY A 461 -1.94 -5.81 8.60
C GLY A 461 -2.31 -6.76 7.44
N GLY A 462 -1.58 -6.77 6.32
CA GLY A 462 -1.66 -7.72 5.22
C GLY A 462 -2.99 -7.72 4.44
N SER A 463 -3.85 -6.74 4.69
CA SER A 463 -5.19 -6.64 4.11
C SER A 463 -5.25 -5.77 2.84
N ALA A 464 -4.14 -5.14 2.45
CA ALA A 464 -4.10 -4.12 1.39
C ALA A 464 -4.70 -4.62 0.07
N ARG A 465 -4.46 -5.90 -0.26
CA ARG A 465 -5.05 -6.58 -1.43
C ARG A 465 -6.58 -6.53 -1.44
N TYR A 466 -7.23 -6.71 -0.29
CA TYR A 466 -8.69 -6.89 -0.18
C TYR A 466 -9.43 -5.58 0.14
N PHE A 467 -8.86 -4.74 1.01
CA PHE A 467 -9.55 -3.57 1.56
C PHE A 467 -8.84 -2.24 1.28
N GLY A 468 -7.64 -2.26 0.69
CA GLY A 468 -6.72 -1.13 0.72
C GLY A 468 -6.10 -0.93 2.11
N ASP A 469 -5.44 0.21 2.30
CA ASP A 469 -4.83 0.55 3.59
C ASP A 469 -5.94 0.74 4.64
N LEU A 470 -6.00 -0.17 5.61
CA LEU A 470 -6.84 0.01 6.79
C LEU A 470 -6.24 1.14 7.63
N LEU A 471 -6.83 2.32 7.53
CA LEU A 471 -6.44 3.50 8.31
C LEU A 471 -6.74 3.27 9.80
N GLY A 472 -5.86 2.61 10.52
CA GLY A 472 -6.04 2.37 11.96
C GLY A 472 -4.81 1.73 12.58
N SER A 473 -4.35 2.30 13.68
CA SER A 473 -3.34 1.71 14.56
C SER A 473 -4.03 0.99 15.74
N GLY A 474 -3.31 0.10 16.42
CA GLY A 474 -3.79 -0.55 17.64
C GLY A 474 -4.30 -1.98 17.49
N LEU A 475 -4.99 -2.46 18.53
CA LEU A 475 -5.39 -3.87 18.69
C LEU A 475 -6.27 -4.40 17.54
N PRO A 476 -7.31 -3.69 17.05
CA PRO A 476 -8.15 -4.18 15.97
C PRO A 476 -7.39 -4.51 14.68
N SER A 477 -6.47 -3.62 14.27
CA SER A 477 -5.64 -3.81 13.08
C SER A 477 -4.67 -4.99 13.24
N ARG A 478 -4.08 -5.16 14.44
CA ARG A 478 -3.23 -6.32 14.76
C ARG A 478 -4.01 -7.64 14.68
N LEU A 479 -5.25 -7.65 15.16
CA LEU A 479 -6.12 -8.82 15.13
C LEU A 479 -6.51 -9.24 13.70
N SER A 480 -6.88 -8.28 12.86
CA SER A 480 -7.11 -8.53 11.42
C SER A 480 -5.87 -9.12 10.74
N GLY A 481 -4.70 -8.50 10.96
CA GLY A 481 -3.45 -8.97 10.38
C GLY A 481 -2.99 -10.33 10.91
N PHE A 482 -3.26 -10.64 12.18
CA PHE A 482 -3.09 -11.98 12.71
C PHE A 482 -4.00 -12.97 11.96
N THR A 483 -5.30 -12.67 11.81
CA THR A 483 -6.23 -13.57 11.11
C THR A 483 -5.77 -13.89 9.69
N LEU A 484 -5.34 -12.88 8.93
CA LEU A 484 -4.90 -13.05 7.55
C LEU A 484 -3.61 -13.89 7.42
N ARG A 485 -2.66 -13.72 8.35
CA ARG A 485 -1.43 -14.53 8.37
C ARG A 485 -1.66 -15.94 8.89
N ALA A 486 -2.39 -16.08 10.00
CA ALA A 486 -2.67 -17.37 10.63
C ALA A 486 -3.56 -18.26 9.76
N SER A 487 -4.46 -17.69 8.95
CA SER A 487 -5.23 -18.45 7.96
C SER A 487 -4.37 -19.01 6.81
N GLY A 488 -3.14 -18.51 6.63
CA GLY A 488 -2.26 -18.86 5.51
C GLY A 488 -2.54 -18.09 4.21
N LEU A 489 -3.56 -17.21 4.19
CA LEU A 489 -3.96 -16.48 2.99
C LEU A 489 -2.86 -15.56 2.44
N ASN A 490 -2.18 -14.83 3.33
CA ASN A 490 -1.06 -13.96 2.97
C ASN A 490 0.09 -14.77 2.37
N PHE A 491 0.44 -15.87 3.03
CA PHE A 491 1.53 -16.74 2.59
C PHE A 491 1.28 -17.30 1.18
N ILE A 492 0.12 -17.92 0.94
CA ILE A 492 -0.16 -18.50 -0.38
C ILE A 492 -0.29 -17.43 -1.47
N THR A 493 -0.82 -16.25 -1.13
CA THR A 493 -0.88 -15.11 -2.05
C THR A 493 0.51 -14.67 -2.47
N ASP A 494 1.43 -14.50 -1.51
CA ASP A 494 2.80 -14.13 -1.81
C ASP A 494 3.50 -15.19 -2.67
N MET A 495 3.32 -16.48 -2.35
CA MET A 495 3.94 -17.54 -3.17
C MET A 495 3.44 -17.52 -4.61
N ARG A 496 2.16 -17.22 -4.84
CA ARG A 496 1.60 -17.05 -6.19
C ARG A 496 2.15 -15.82 -6.91
N ARG A 497 2.36 -14.69 -6.19
CA ARG A 497 2.97 -13.48 -6.76
C ARG A 497 4.40 -13.76 -7.21
N LEU A 498 5.20 -14.35 -6.32
CA LEU A 498 6.57 -14.75 -6.60
C LEU A 498 6.64 -15.74 -7.76
N ALA A 499 5.76 -16.74 -7.80
CA ALA A 499 5.71 -17.72 -8.88
C ALA A 499 5.45 -17.06 -10.24
N PHE A 500 4.46 -16.17 -10.32
CA PHE A 500 4.14 -15.48 -11.57
C PHE A 500 5.30 -14.57 -12.03
N GLN A 501 5.94 -13.86 -11.10
CA GLN A 501 7.11 -13.04 -11.40
C GLN A 501 8.30 -13.87 -11.89
N MET A 502 8.63 -14.96 -11.20
CA MET A 502 9.71 -15.89 -11.60
C MET A 502 9.45 -16.50 -12.97
N GLU A 503 8.24 -16.97 -13.25
CA GLU A 503 7.92 -17.58 -14.55
C GLU A 503 7.88 -16.54 -15.69
N THR A 504 7.47 -15.30 -15.41
CA THR A 504 7.60 -14.19 -16.37
C THR A 504 9.07 -13.89 -16.67
N SER A 505 9.90 -13.86 -15.64
CA SER A 505 11.35 -13.69 -15.75
C SER A 505 12.03 -14.81 -16.54
N ALA A 506 11.67 -16.07 -16.26
CA ALA A 506 12.15 -17.23 -17.00
C ALA A 506 11.70 -17.22 -18.46
N LYS A 507 10.47 -16.78 -18.73
CA LYS A 507 9.96 -16.64 -20.09
C LYS A 507 10.73 -15.61 -20.90
N MET A 508 11.10 -14.48 -20.30
CA MET A 508 11.98 -13.50 -20.96
C MET A 508 13.34 -14.13 -21.26
N ALA A 509 13.96 -14.80 -20.29
CA ALA A 509 15.23 -15.49 -20.49
C ALA A 509 15.17 -16.55 -21.61
N SER A 510 14.08 -17.31 -21.71
CA SER A 510 13.88 -18.29 -22.79
C SER A 510 13.79 -17.69 -24.20
N GLN A 511 13.68 -16.36 -24.31
CA GLN A 511 13.63 -15.62 -25.57
C GLN A 511 14.91 -14.78 -25.80
N ALA A 512 15.90 -14.86 -24.91
CA ALA A 512 17.11 -14.02 -24.94
C ALA A 512 17.97 -14.22 -26.20
N ASP A 513 17.88 -15.39 -26.84
CA ASP A 513 18.57 -15.70 -28.10
C ASP A 513 17.95 -15.00 -29.33
N ARG A 514 16.82 -14.30 -29.15
CA ARG A 514 16.09 -13.65 -30.22
C ARG A 514 16.20 -12.12 -30.13
N PRO A 515 16.27 -11.42 -31.27
CA PRO A 515 16.14 -9.97 -31.28
C PRO A 515 14.71 -9.58 -30.85
N PHE A 516 14.55 -8.37 -30.31
CA PHE A 516 13.29 -7.90 -29.72
C PHE A 516 12.09 -8.04 -30.68
N ALA A 517 12.29 -7.80 -31.98
CA ALA A 517 11.23 -7.95 -32.98
C ALA A 517 10.70 -9.40 -33.12
N GLN A 518 11.49 -10.40 -32.75
CA GLN A 518 11.20 -11.83 -32.94
C GLN A 518 10.82 -12.57 -31.65
N ILE A 519 10.77 -11.88 -30.51
CA ILE A 519 10.23 -12.47 -29.28
C ILE A 519 8.70 -12.65 -29.40
N GLU A 520 8.13 -13.42 -28.48
CA GLU A 520 6.69 -13.70 -28.48
C GLU A 520 5.87 -12.38 -28.50
N PRO A 521 4.89 -12.22 -29.39
CA PRO A 521 4.22 -10.93 -29.61
C PRO A 521 3.52 -10.33 -28.39
N ASN A 522 2.92 -11.15 -27.51
CA ASN A 522 2.29 -10.63 -26.30
C ASN A 522 3.33 -10.12 -25.30
N LEU A 523 4.42 -10.87 -25.09
CA LEU A 523 5.54 -10.46 -24.25
C LEU A 523 6.18 -9.18 -24.80
N ARG A 524 6.39 -9.08 -26.12
CA ARG A 524 6.89 -7.87 -26.76
C ARG A 524 5.99 -6.67 -26.48
N ARG A 525 4.67 -6.82 -26.67
CA ARG A 525 3.68 -5.77 -26.37
C ARG A 525 3.69 -5.36 -24.90
N MET A 526 3.88 -6.30 -23.97
CA MET A 526 4.00 -6.02 -22.54
C MET A 526 5.19 -5.07 -22.28
N LEU A 527 6.34 -5.37 -22.89
CA LEU A 527 7.57 -4.58 -22.75
C LEU A 527 7.46 -3.21 -23.45
N GLU A 528 6.96 -3.18 -24.69
CA GLU A 528 6.77 -1.96 -25.50
C GLU A 528 5.86 -0.93 -24.81
N LYS A 529 4.80 -1.37 -24.13
CA LYS A 529 3.90 -0.48 -23.37
C LYS A 529 4.60 0.34 -22.29
N ARG A 530 5.70 -0.19 -21.75
CA ARG A 530 6.54 0.48 -20.74
C ARG A 530 7.81 1.07 -21.34
N GLY A 531 7.80 1.25 -22.66
CA GLY A 531 8.83 1.93 -23.44
C GLY A 531 10.11 1.11 -23.59
N ILE A 532 10.10 -0.19 -23.28
CA ILE A 532 11.29 -1.03 -23.46
C ILE A 532 11.53 -1.18 -24.96
N THR A 533 12.69 -0.71 -25.39
CA THR A 533 13.11 -0.68 -26.80
C THR A 533 13.92 -1.93 -27.18
N SER A 534 14.29 -2.06 -28.46
CA SER A 534 15.21 -3.12 -28.88
C SER A 534 16.59 -2.99 -28.22
N ALA A 535 17.10 -1.76 -28.06
CA ALA A 535 18.37 -1.51 -27.38
C ALA A 535 18.30 -1.87 -25.88
N ASP A 536 17.19 -1.54 -25.22
CA ASP A 536 16.95 -1.95 -23.84
C ASP A 536 16.91 -3.49 -23.72
N TRP A 537 16.26 -4.17 -24.66
CA TRP A 537 16.21 -5.64 -24.69
C TRP A 537 17.58 -6.27 -24.88
N ASP A 538 18.44 -5.69 -25.72
CA ASP A 538 19.82 -6.15 -25.92
C ASP A 538 20.65 -6.07 -24.62
N LEU A 539 20.43 -5.03 -23.81
CA LEU A 539 21.04 -4.92 -22.47
C LEU A 539 20.48 -5.96 -21.50
N LEU A 540 19.18 -6.19 -21.50
CA LEU A 540 18.51 -7.13 -20.57
C LEU A 540 18.82 -8.60 -20.88
N ARG A 541 19.05 -8.94 -22.15
CA ARG A 541 19.30 -10.32 -22.60
C ARG A 541 20.78 -10.71 -22.58
N ASP A 542 21.69 -9.79 -22.23
CA ASP A 542 23.12 -10.07 -22.14
C ASP A 542 23.37 -11.20 -21.12
N PRO A 543 24.04 -12.30 -21.50
CA PRO A 543 24.37 -13.39 -20.60
C PRO A 543 25.06 -12.97 -19.29
N ALA A 544 25.84 -11.89 -19.29
CA ALA A 544 26.56 -11.40 -18.10
C ALA A 544 25.64 -10.83 -17.02
N VAL A 545 24.41 -10.45 -17.37
CA VAL A 545 23.44 -9.82 -16.46
C VAL A 545 22.16 -10.64 -16.30
N ARG A 546 22.18 -11.91 -16.74
CA ARG A 546 21.13 -12.89 -16.45
C ARG A 546 21.46 -13.66 -15.18
N PHE A 547 20.43 -14.12 -14.50
CA PHE A 547 20.58 -14.98 -13.32
C PHE A 547 20.37 -16.43 -13.73
N THR A 548 21.39 -17.27 -13.55
CA THR A 548 21.27 -18.72 -13.71
C THR A 548 21.21 -19.37 -12.33
N ALA A 549 20.10 -20.04 -12.05
CA ALA A 549 19.87 -20.81 -10.85
C ALA A 549 20.75 -22.07 -10.79
N GLN A 550 20.84 -22.67 -9.61
CA GLN A 550 21.63 -23.91 -9.40
C GLN A 550 21.10 -25.10 -10.20
N ASP A 551 19.80 -25.10 -10.50
CA ASP A 551 19.14 -26.13 -11.31
C ASP A 551 19.27 -25.88 -12.83
N GLY A 552 20.02 -24.83 -13.23
CA GLY A 552 20.21 -24.43 -14.62
C GLY A 552 19.08 -23.56 -15.18
N SER A 553 18.04 -23.23 -14.41
CA SER A 553 17.01 -22.29 -14.83
C SER A 553 17.59 -20.89 -15.02
N ASP A 554 17.22 -20.22 -16.11
CA ASP A 554 17.73 -18.89 -16.44
C ASP A 554 16.64 -17.82 -16.35
N PHE A 555 17.02 -16.60 -15.97
CA PHE A 555 16.10 -15.55 -15.58
C PHE A 555 16.61 -14.15 -15.96
N ILE A 556 15.71 -13.32 -16.49
CA ILE A 556 15.92 -11.87 -16.65
C ILE A 556 15.15 -11.16 -15.53
N SER A 557 15.87 -10.64 -14.53
CA SER A 557 15.27 -9.92 -13.40
C SER A 557 15.74 -8.46 -13.37
N ALA A 558 14.80 -7.56 -13.05
CA ALA A 558 15.09 -6.14 -12.88
C ALA A 558 16.11 -5.87 -11.77
N GLN A 559 15.98 -6.53 -10.61
CA GLN A 559 16.88 -6.31 -9.48
C GLN A 559 18.28 -6.86 -9.80
N TRP A 560 18.34 -8.08 -10.35
CA TRP A 560 19.61 -8.71 -10.68
C TRP A 560 20.37 -7.90 -11.75
N PHE A 561 19.68 -7.49 -12.82
CA PHE A 561 20.22 -6.59 -13.84
C PHE A 561 20.79 -5.32 -13.20
N LEU A 562 20.01 -4.67 -12.33
CA LEU A 562 20.41 -3.42 -11.69
C LEU A 562 21.70 -3.56 -10.87
N GLU A 563 21.93 -4.71 -10.23
CA GLU A 563 23.11 -4.98 -9.39
C GLU A 563 24.34 -5.43 -10.18
N HIS A 564 24.16 -6.11 -11.32
CA HIS A 564 25.26 -6.77 -12.04
C HIS A 564 25.64 -6.09 -13.35
N GLN A 565 24.79 -5.22 -13.89
CA GLN A 565 25.11 -4.51 -15.13
C GLN A 565 26.23 -3.48 -14.93
N THR A 566 27.08 -3.34 -15.95
CA THR A 566 28.17 -2.35 -15.99
C THR A 566 28.11 -1.44 -17.21
N ALA A 567 27.16 -1.65 -18.12
CA ALA A 567 27.07 -0.96 -19.39
C ALA A 567 26.47 0.46 -19.27
N LEU A 568 25.57 0.67 -18.31
CA LEU A 568 24.86 1.93 -18.10
C LEU A 568 25.29 2.62 -16.81
N PRO A 569 25.29 3.97 -16.78
CA PRO A 569 25.31 4.73 -15.55
C PRO A 569 24.17 4.29 -14.62
N ARG A 570 24.41 4.29 -13.30
CA ARG A 570 23.47 3.75 -12.30
C ARG A 570 22.04 4.30 -12.46
N MET A 571 21.89 5.60 -12.70
CA MET A 571 20.57 6.24 -12.85
C MET A 571 19.81 5.77 -14.10
N GLU A 572 20.52 5.48 -15.19
CA GLU A 572 19.91 4.96 -16.43
C GLU A 572 19.52 3.49 -16.26
N ALA A 573 20.36 2.70 -15.58
CA ALA A 573 20.06 1.33 -15.22
C ALA A 573 18.84 1.22 -14.29
N GLU A 574 18.71 2.13 -13.30
CA GLU A 574 17.49 2.28 -12.47
C GLU A 574 16.28 2.59 -13.34
N GLY A 575 16.47 3.47 -14.34
CA GLY A 575 15.48 3.82 -15.34
C GLY A 575 14.88 2.58 -16.02
N LEU A 576 15.73 1.72 -16.57
CA LEU A 576 15.37 0.49 -17.27
C LEU A 576 14.82 -0.59 -16.32
N ALA A 577 15.50 -0.86 -15.22
CA ALA A 577 15.09 -1.87 -14.24
C ALA A 577 13.66 -1.60 -13.71
N MET A 578 13.34 -0.36 -13.37
CA MET A 578 12.00 -0.04 -12.85
C MET A 578 10.91 -0.12 -13.92
N ARG A 579 11.22 0.18 -15.19
CA ARG A 579 10.28 -0.02 -16.31
C ARG A 579 10.01 -1.50 -16.53
N LEU A 580 11.03 -2.35 -16.44
CA LEU A 580 10.90 -3.80 -16.50
C LEU A 580 10.06 -4.34 -15.34
N GLN A 581 10.37 -3.95 -14.10
CA GLN A 581 9.62 -4.38 -12.92
C GLN A 581 8.16 -3.93 -12.98
N MET A 582 7.89 -2.70 -13.44
CA MET A 582 6.54 -2.19 -13.68
C MET A 582 5.80 -3.03 -14.73
N ALA A 583 6.45 -3.42 -15.84
CA ALA A 583 5.85 -4.27 -16.86
C ALA A 583 5.42 -5.65 -16.30
N ILE A 584 6.29 -6.27 -15.50
CA ILE A 584 6.00 -7.55 -14.83
C ILE A 584 4.83 -7.39 -13.84
N ARG A 585 4.83 -6.30 -13.06
CA ARG A 585 3.84 -6.08 -12.00
C ARG A 585 2.44 -5.80 -12.55
N GLU A 586 2.33 -5.14 -13.69
CA GLU A 586 1.02 -4.92 -14.29
C GLU A 586 0.38 -6.20 -14.80
N GLU A 587 1.17 -7.14 -15.34
CA GLU A 587 0.65 -8.47 -15.67
C GLU A 587 0.29 -9.27 -14.42
N LEU A 588 1.06 -9.10 -13.34
CA LEU A 588 0.74 -9.68 -12.03
C LEU A 588 -0.60 -9.18 -11.48
N GLU A 589 -0.95 -7.91 -11.65
CA GLU A 589 -2.23 -7.35 -11.20
C GLU A 589 -3.44 -7.95 -11.93
N TYR A 590 -3.26 -8.52 -13.13
CA TYR A 590 -4.32 -9.32 -13.76
C TYR A 590 -4.36 -10.77 -13.25
N ALA A 591 -3.21 -11.32 -12.90
CA ALA A 591 -3.08 -12.68 -12.38
C ALA A 591 -3.67 -12.78 -10.96
N LEU A 592 -3.35 -11.80 -10.11
CA LEU A 592 -3.79 -11.68 -8.71
C LEU A 592 -4.35 -10.28 -8.46
N PRO A 593 -5.61 -10.02 -8.87
CA PRO A 593 -6.20 -8.69 -8.75
C PRO A 593 -6.18 -8.16 -7.32
N SER A 594 -5.82 -6.88 -7.19
CA SER A 594 -5.93 -6.09 -5.98
C SER A 594 -6.94 -4.94 -6.15
N MET A 595 -7.30 -4.28 -5.05
CA MET A 595 -8.10 -3.06 -5.10
C MET A 595 -7.41 -1.93 -5.85
N SER A 596 -7.81 -1.68 -7.10
CA SER A 596 -7.28 -0.55 -7.91
C SER A 596 -7.56 0.82 -7.30
N VAL A 597 -6.62 1.76 -7.47
CA VAL A 597 -6.74 3.15 -7.01
C VAL A 597 -7.90 3.85 -7.73
N GLU A 598 -8.06 3.60 -9.03
CA GLU A 598 -9.14 4.07 -9.88
C GLU A 598 -10.48 3.49 -9.45
N GLY A 599 -10.55 2.18 -9.15
CA GLY A 599 -11.74 1.54 -8.62
C GLY A 599 -12.17 2.17 -7.30
N ARG A 600 -11.20 2.37 -6.39
CA ARG A 600 -11.42 3.06 -5.12
C ARG A 600 -11.89 4.50 -5.33
N ALA A 601 -11.22 5.26 -6.19
CA ALA A 601 -11.55 6.65 -6.48
C ALA A 601 -12.92 6.82 -7.14
N ARG A 602 -13.33 5.90 -8.04
CA ARG A 602 -14.67 5.92 -8.63
C ARG A 602 -15.77 5.60 -7.63
N MET A 603 -15.52 4.62 -6.75
CA MET A 603 -16.54 4.14 -5.80
C MET A 603 -16.66 5.05 -4.58
N GLN A 604 -15.54 5.49 -4.02
CA GLN A 604 -15.48 6.27 -2.77
C GLN A 604 -15.41 7.78 -3.01
N GLY A 605 -15.06 8.21 -4.24
CA GLY A 605 -14.87 9.61 -4.56
C GLY A 605 -13.82 10.26 -3.67
N ASP A 606 -14.05 11.55 -3.38
CA ASP A 606 -13.23 12.34 -2.47
C ASP A 606 -13.80 12.37 -1.04
N THR A 607 -14.65 11.40 -0.69
CA THR A 607 -15.22 11.33 0.67
C THR A 607 -14.09 11.19 1.67
N LYS A 608 -14.08 11.98 2.75
CA LYS A 608 -13.01 11.91 3.77
C LYS A 608 -13.34 10.92 4.89
N PRO A 609 -12.34 10.25 5.49
CA PRO A 609 -12.55 9.40 6.67
C PRO A 609 -13.16 10.20 7.82
N GLY A 610 -13.97 9.56 8.65
CA GLY A 610 -14.65 10.17 9.79
C GLY A 610 -15.96 10.90 9.46
N SER A 611 -16.28 11.17 8.18
CA SER A 611 -17.63 11.58 7.77
C SER A 611 -18.58 10.39 7.81
N PHE A 612 -19.79 10.54 8.36
CA PHE A 612 -20.73 9.42 8.46
C PHE A 612 -21.08 8.78 7.09
N PRO A 613 -21.43 9.55 6.04
CA PRO A 613 -21.64 8.98 4.71
C PRO A 613 -20.38 8.33 4.12
N GLY A 614 -19.20 8.94 4.32
CA GLY A 614 -17.93 8.42 3.83
C GLY A 614 -17.50 7.12 4.52
N GLU A 615 -17.75 6.99 5.82
CA GLU A 615 -17.46 5.77 6.57
C GLU A 615 -18.42 4.63 6.25
N LEU A 616 -19.70 4.92 6.01
CA LEU A 616 -20.67 3.93 5.55
C LEU A 616 -20.29 3.40 4.15
N LEU A 617 -19.94 4.31 3.23
CA LEU A 617 -19.49 3.96 1.89
C LEU A 617 -18.21 3.11 1.91
N ARG A 618 -17.19 3.51 2.68
CA ARG A 618 -15.95 2.73 2.88
C ARG A 618 -16.24 1.34 3.45
N SER A 619 -17.13 1.25 4.43
CA SER A 619 -17.51 -0.02 5.06
C SER A 619 -18.25 -0.95 4.10
N SER A 620 -19.16 -0.42 3.29
CA SER A 620 -19.83 -1.18 2.23
C SER A 620 -18.84 -1.65 1.15
N MET A 621 -17.93 -0.75 0.74
CA MET A 621 -16.94 -1.03 -0.31
C MET A 621 -15.82 -1.96 0.13
N SER A 622 -15.49 -2.05 1.42
CA SER A 622 -14.46 -2.97 1.90
C SER A 622 -14.81 -4.41 1.46
N TYR A 623 -16.05 -4.84 1.69
CA TYR A 623 -16.46 -6.23 1.42
C TYR A 623 -16.82 -6.51 -0.03
N LYS A 624 -17.30 -5.51 -0.76
CA LYS A 624 -17.63 -5.62 -2.19
C LYS A 624 -16.43 -5.35 -3.09
N GLY A 625 -15.41 -4.68 -2.56
CA GLY A 625 -14.29 -4.15 -3.33
C GLY A 625 -13.49 -5.22 -4.06
N TYR A 626 -13.10 -6.29 -3.37
CA TYR A 626 -12.27 -7.34 -3.99
C TYR A 626 -12.96 -8.02 -5.18
N PRO A 627 -14.20 -8.56 -5.04
CA PRO A 627 -14.95 -9.09 -6.19
C PRO A 627 -15.13 -8.07 -7.32
N LEU A 628 -15.41 -6.80 -6.98
CA LEU A 628 -15.52 -5.73 -7.97
C LEU A 628 -14.20 -5.44 -8.68
N SER A 629 -13.07 -5.56 -8.00
CA SER A 629 -11.75 -5.32 -8.59
C SER A 629 -11.32 -6.47 -9.51
N VAL A 630 -11.58 -7.72 -9.10
CA VAL A 630 -11.45 -8.88 -9.98
C VAL A 630 -12.32 -8.66 -11.22
N MET A 631 -13.60 -8.35 -11.05
CA MET A 631 -14.53 -8.08 -12.15
C MET A 631 -14.01 -6.97 -13.08
N LEU A 632 -13.61 -5.82 -12.55
CA LEU A 632 -13.11 -4.70 -13.34
C LEU A 632 -11.84 -5.05 -14.12
N SER A 633 -10.89 -5.76 -13.49
CA SER A 633 -9.65 -6.19 -14.14
C SER A 633 -9.93 -7.13 -15.33
N GLN A 634 -10.83 -8.10 -15.13
CA GLN A 634 -11.18 -9.08 -16.16
C GLN A 634 -12.05 -8.46 -17.25
N TYR A 635 -12.95 -7.55 -16.90
CA TYR A 635 -13.76 -6.78 -17.84
C TYR A 635 -12.89 -5.90 -18.75
N ARG A 636 -11.87 -5.23 -18.20
CA ARG A 636 -10.90 -4.46 -18.99
C ARG A 636 -10.18 -5.35 -20.00
N ARG A 637 -9.72 -6.52 -19.58
CA ARG A 637 -9.00 -7.47 -20.45
C ARG A 637 -9.92 -8.12 -21.50
N PHE A 638 -11.20 -8.32 -21.18
CA PHE A 638 -12.23 -8.68 -22.14
C PHE A 638 -12.42 -7.59 -23.21
N LEU A 639 -12.52 -6.32 -22.80
CA LEU A 639 -12.66 -5.20 -23.73
C LEU A 639 -11.43 -4.97 -24.62
N GLN A 640 -10.25 -5.42 -24.19
CA GLN A 640 -9.00 -5.37 -24.96
C GLN A 640 -8.89 -6.41 -26.07
N GLN A 641 -9.79 -7.41 -26.10
CA GLN A 641 -9.73 -8.42 -27.16
C GLN A 641 -10.12 -7.80 -28.51
N PRO A 642 -9.34 -8.05 -29.58
CA PRO A 642 -9.44 -7.31 -30.84
C PRO A 642 -10.71 -7.64 -31.63
N THR A 643 -11.23 -8.86 -31.50
CA THR A 643 -12.38 -9.35 -32.29
C THR A 643 -13.51 -9.86 -31.39
N PRO A 644 -14.78 -9.85 -31.85
CA PRO A 644 -15.88 -10.45 -31.12
C PRO A 644 -15.66 -11.93 -30.78
N MET A 645 -15.02 -12.69 -31.68
CA MET A 645 -14.67 -14.09 -31.43
C MET A 645 -13.60 -14.22 -30.32
N ALA A 646 -12.57 -13.36 -30.33
CA ALA A 646 -11.58 -13.33 -29.25
C ALA A 646 -12.19 -12.93 -27.91
N LYS A 647 -13.18 -12.02 -27.91
CA LYS A 647 -13.98 -11.67 -26.72
C LYS A 647 -14.76 -12.87 -26.19
N ALA A 648 -15.48 -13.58 -27.05
CA ALA A 648 -16.22 -14.79 -26.68
C ALA A 648 -15.30 -15.88 -26.15
N ALA A 649 -14.17 -16.14 -26.85
CA ALA A 649 -13.16 -17.09 -26.42
C ALA A 649 -12.54 -16.70 -25.08
N TYR A 650 -12.25 -15.41 -24.84
CA TYR A 650 -11.76 -14.92 -23.55
C TYR A 650 -12.79 -15.15 -22.43
N ALA A 651 -14.04 -14.77 -22.67
CA ALA A 651 -15.13 -14.97 -21.72
C ALA A 651 -15.30 -16.45 -21.35
N ALA A 652 -15.30 -17.35 -22.32
CA ALA A 652 -15.37 -18.80 -22.06
C ALA A 652 -14.14 -19.29 -21.26
N ASN A 653 -12.93 -18.85 -21.64
CA ASN A 653 -11.67 -19.23 -20.97
C ASN A 653 -11.56 -18.75 -19.53
N ILE A 654 -12.34 -17.75 -19.12
CA ILE A 654 -12.36 -17.27 -17.73
C ILE A 654 -13.57 -17.78 -16.95
N LEU A 655 -14.76 -17.79 -17.54
CA LEU A 655 -15.99 -18.19 -16.87
C LEU A 655 -15.97 -19.67 -16.48
N ILE A 656 -15.57 -20.56 -17.40
CA ILE A 656 -15.57 -21.99 -17.11
C ILE A 656 -14.63 -22.31 -15.94
N PRO A 657 -13.34 -21.87 -15.93
CA PRO A 657 -12.47 -22.11 -14.79
C PRO A 657 -12.94 -21.43 -13.50
N LEU A 658 -13.49 -20.22 -13.56
CA LEU A 658 -14.01 -19.55 -12.35
C LEU A 658 -15.21 -20.28 -11.77
N THR A 659 -16.14 -20.77 -12.58
CA THR A 659 -17.30 -21.55 -12.12
C THR A 659 -16.85 -22.90 -11.57
N LEU A 660 -15.96 -23.63 -12.24
CA LEU A 660 -15.44 -24.91 -11.75
C LEU A 660 -14.69 -24.75 -10.42
N LEU A 661 -13.76 -23.81 -10.33
CA LEU A 661 -13.01 -23.54 -9.08
C LEU A 661 -13.89 -22.90 -8.01
N GLY A 662 -14.92 -22.16 -8.41
CA GLY A 662 -15.99 -21.69 -7.52
C GLY A 662 -16.74 -22.86 -6.90
N GLY A 663 -17.02 -23.91 -7.68
CA GLY A 663 -17.59 -25.17 -7.20
C GLY A 663 -16.68 -25.85 -6.17
N VAL A 664 -15.39 -25.97 -6.47
CA VAL A 664 -14.39 -26.49 -5.51
C VAL A 664 -14.39 -25.67 -4.22
N ALA A 665 -14.41 -24.34 -4.31
CA ALA A 665 -14.47 -23.46 -3.16
C ALA A 665 -15.78 -23.63 -2.35
N VAL A 666 -16.93 -23.85 -3.00
CA VAL A 666 -18.19 -24.18 -2.33
C VAL A 666 -18.05 -25.49 -1.55
N GLN A 667 -17.50 -26.54 -2.15
CA GLN A 667 -17.33 -27.83 -1.46
C GLN A 667 -16.41 -27.74 -0.26
N LEU A 668 -15.24 -27.13 -0.42
CA LEU A 668 -14.30 -26.95 0.69
C LEU A 668 -14.91 -26.11 1.83
N LYS A 669 -15.74 -25.10 1.51
CA LYS A 669 -16.46 -24.32 2.52
C LYS A 669 -17.48 -25.14 3.29
N GLU A 670 -18.17 -26.08 2.66
CA GLU A 670 -19.10 -26.95 3.39
C GLU A 670 -18.36 -27.90 4.33
N ILE A 671 -17.25 -28.49 3.87
CA ILE A 671 -16.38 -29.30 4.73
C ILE A 671 -15.92 -28.49 5.95
N VAL A 672 -15.41 -27.27 5.75
CA VAL A 672 -14.97 -26.37 6.82
C VAL A 672 -16.12 -25.92 7.75
N LYS A 673 -17.38 -25.95 7.31
CA LYS A 673 -18.54 -25.68 8.17
C LYS A 673 -18.94 -26.89 9.01
N GLY A 674 -18.35 -28.06 8.79
CA GLY A 674 -18.76 -29.33 9.41
C GLY A 674 -19.87 -30.05 8.65
N ASN A 675 -20.09 -29.69 7.38
CA ASN A 675 -21.09 -30.28 6.49
C ASN A 675 -20.43 -31.13 5.41
N ASP A 676 -21.14 -32.11 4.88
CA ASP A 676 -20.72 -32.82 3.69
C ASP A 676 -20.71 -31.88 2.47
N PRO A 677 -19.91 -32.19 1.45
CA PRO A 677 -20.04 -31.58 0.14
C PRO A 677 -21.49 -31.58 -0.36
N ARG A 678 -21.88 -30.57 -1.11
CA ARG A 678 -23.19 -30.48 -1.76
C ARG A 678 -23.22 -31.35 -3.02
N PRO A 679 -24.38 -31.88 -3.39
CA PRO A 679 -24.53 -32.58 -4.66
C PRO A 679 -24.39 -31.61 -5.84
N MET A 680 -23.57 -31.98 -6.83
CA MET A 680 -23.23 -31.12 -7.99
C MET A 680 -24.21 -31.26 -9.15
N ASP A 681 -25.16 -32.19 -9.09
CA ASP A 681 -26.25 -32.36 -10.06
C ASP A 681 -27.37 -31.31 -9.90
N GLU A 682 -27.38 -30.57 -8.79
CA GLU A 682 -28.39 -29.54 -8.54
C GLU A 682 -28.03 -28.17 -9.17
N PRO A 683 -28.96 -27.49 -9.87
CA PRO A 683 -28.70 -26.16 -10.45
C PRO A 683 -28.27 -25.10 -9.43
N LYS A 684 -28.77 -25.21 -8.20
CA LYS A 684 -28.45 -24.30 -7.09
C LYS A 684 -26.96 -24.37 -6.69
N PHE A 685 -26.31 -25.54 -6.87
CA PHE A 685 -24.88 -25.69 -6.66
C PHE A 685 -24.10 -24.87 -7.68
N TRP A 686 -24.39 -25.01 -8.97
CA TRP A 686 -23.70 -24.27 -10.03
C TRP A 686 -23.97 -22.77 -10.01
N MET A 687 -25.15 -22.36 -9.55
CA MET A 687 -25.43 -20.96 -9.25
C MET A 687 -24.48 -20.46 -8.15
N ALA A 688 -24.43 -21.15 -7.00
CA ALA A 688 -23.52 -20.81 -5.91
C ALA A 688 -22.04 -20.85 -6.34
N ALA A 689 -21.65 -21.81 -7.17
CA ALA A 689 -20.30 -21.94 -7.74
C ALA A 689 -19.93 -20.73 -8.61
N THR A 690 -20.85 -20.27 -9.46
CA THR A 690 -20.64 -19.10 -10.31
C THR A 690 -20.54 -17.80 -9.49
N PHE A 691 -21.38 -17.63 -8.46
CA PHE A 691 -21.26 -16.55 -7.49
C PHE A 691 -19.91 -16.58 -6.76
N GLN A 692 -19.55 -17.75 -6.23
CA GLN A 692 -18.32 -17.95 -5.46
C GLN A 692 -17.06 -17.75 -6.29
N GLY A 693 -17.11 -18.13 -7.57
CA GLY A 693 -16.05 -17.91 -8.56
C GLY A 693 -15.91 -16.45 -8.98
N GLY A 694 -16.88 -15.58 -8.68
CA GLY A 694 -16.88 -14.19 -9.17
C GLY A 694 -17.22 -14.05 -10.65
N GLY A 695 -17.81 -15.09 -11.27
CA GLY A 695 -18.12 -15.13 -12.71
C GLY A 695 -19.29 -14.24 -13.15
N LEU A 696 -20.11 -13.76 -12.22
CA LEU A 696 -21.34 -13.01 -12.54
C LEU A 696 -21.11 -11.54 -12.91
N GLY A 697 -19.96 -10.97 -12.55
CA GLY A 697 -19.67 -9.56 -12.79
C GLY A 697 -19.52 -9.16 -14.26
N ILE A 698 -19.30 -10.11 -15.17
CA ILE A 698 -19.28 -9.86 -16.62
C ILE A 698 -20.70 -9.57 -17.15
N PHE A 699 -21.73 -9.97 -16.41
CA PHE A 699 -23.14 -9.83 -16.77
C PHE A 699 -23.80 -8.71 -15.96
N GLY A 700 -23.59 -7.46 -16.39
CA GLY A 700 -24.21 -6.28 -15.79
C GLY A 700 -25.74 -6.37 -15.69
N ASP A 701 -26.39 -7.10 -16.61
CA ASP A 701 -27.84 -7.28 -16.64
C ASP A 701 -28.36 -8.24 -15.56
N PHE A 702 -27.52 -9.14 -15.05
CA PHE A 702 -27.92 -10.08 -14.00
C PHE A 702 -28.01 -9.38 -12.63
N PHE A 703 -27.10 -8.44 -12.36
CA PHE A 703 -27.16 -7.60 -11.14
C PHE A 703 -28.35 -6.64 -11.14
N ALA A 704 -28.77 -6.14 -12.30
CA ALA A 704 -29.99 -5.34 -12.43
C ALA A 704 -31.24 -6.19 -12.12
N ALA A 705 -31.25 -7.45 -12.54
CA ALA A 705 -32.34 -8.39 -12.26
C ALA A 705 -32.37 -8.85 -10.80
N GLU A 706 -31.23 -8.96 -10.12
CA GLU A 706 -31.18 -9.40 -8.72
C GLU A 706 -31.50 -8.29 -7.72
N ALA A 707 -31.16 -7.03 -8.04
CA ALA A 707 -31.69 -5.86 -7.35
C ALA A 707 -33.23 -5.80 -7.41
N SER A 708 -33.83 -6.37 -8.46
CA SER A 708 -35.29 -6.44 -8.62
C SER A 708 -35.95 -7.65 -7.95
N ARG A 709 -35.20 -8.71 -7.61
CA ARG A 709 -35.73 -9.92 -6.95
C ARG A 709 -35.49 -9.98 -5.44
N ALA A 710 -34.51 -9.24 -4.92
CA ALA A 710 -34.19 -9.20 -3.50
C ALA A 710 -35.08 -8.27 -2.66
N GLY A 711 -36.09 -7.62 -3.24
CA GLY A 711 -37.20 -6.98 -2.50
C GLY A 711 -36.84 -5.88 -1.49
N GLY A 712 -35.61 -5.37 -1.51
CA GLY A 712 -35.12 -4.33 -0.59
C GLY A 712 -34.48 -3.19 -1.35
N GLY A 713 -34.90 -1.95 -1.06
CA GLY A 713 -34.45 -0.75 -1.78
C GLY A 713 -32.93 -0.54 -1.75
N LEU A 714 -32.44 0.43 -2.54
CA LEU A 714 -31.02 0.83 -2.57
C LEU A 714 -30.42 1.06 -1.16
N GLY A 715 -31.23 1.48 -0.18
CA GLY A 715 -30.83 1.65 1.22
C GLY A 715 -30.47 0.35 1.96
N GLU A 716 -31.14 -0.77 1.68
CA GLU A 716 -30.86 -2.08 2.30
C GLU A 716 -29.63 -2.76 1.67
N THR A 717 -29.48 -2.62 0.35
CA THR A 717 -28.31 -3.14 -0.39
C THR A 717 -27.02 -2.37 -0.08
N LEU A 718 -27.14 -1.14 0.44
CA LEU A 718 -26.03 -0.28 0.88
C LEU A 718 -25.59 -0.51 2.32
N ALA A 719 -26.38 -1.23 3.14
CA ALA A 719 -26.06 -1.47 4.55
C ALA A 719 -24.83 -2.38 4.67
N GLY A 720 -23.64 -1.78 4.81
CA GLY A 720 -22.39 -2.51 5.00
C GLY A 720 -22.39 -3.34 6.28
N PRO A 721 -21.45 -4.28 6.47
CA PRO A 721 -21.46 -5.18 7.63
C PRO A 721 -21.25 -4.49 8.98
N VAL A 722 -20.87 -3.21 9.02
CA VAL A 722 -20.93 -2.39 10.24
C VAL A 722 -22.39 -2.15 10.66
N VAL A 723 -23.29 -1.88 9.70
CA VAL A 723 -24.74 -1.82 9.95
C VAL A 723 -25.30 -3.21 10.23
N GLY A 724 -24.75 -4.26 9.60
CA GLY A 724 -25.07 -5.65 9.94
C GLY A 724 -24.75 -5.99 11.40
N LEU A 725 -23.55 -5.64 11.89
CA LEU A 725 -23.14 -5.83 13.28
C LEU A 725 -23.99 -5.00 14.25
N ALA A 726 -24.29 -3.74 13.90
CA ALA A 726 -25.22 -2.92 14.68
C ALA A 726 -26.62 -3.55 14.70
N GLY A 727 -27.09 -4.08 13.58
CA GLY A 727 -28.35 -4.82 13.47
C GLY A 727 -28.36 -6.10 14.31
N ASP A 728 -27.27 -6.86 14.34
CA ASP A 728 -27.13 -8.05 15.18
C ASP A 728 -27.12 -7.70 16.67
N ALA A 729 -26.46 -6.60 17.06
CA ALA A 729 -26.46 -6.08 18.43
C ALA A 729 -27.83 -5.52 18.84
N ILE A 730 -28.51 -4.80 17.93
CA ILE A 730 -29.88 -4.32 18.14
C ILE A 730 -30.83 -5.52 18.26
N ARG A 731 -30.71 -6.56 17.42
CA ARG A 731 -31.50 -7.80 17.55
C ARG A 731 -31.24 -8.49 18.90
N LEU A 732 -30.01 -8.46 19.41
CA LEU A 732 -29.69 -8.97 20.76
C LEU A 732 -30.47 -8.22 21.85
N GLY A 733 -30.57 -6.88 21.74
CA GLY A 733 -31.27 -6.03 22.72
C GLY A 733 -32.79 -5.87 22.49
N ALA A 734 -33.27 -6.06 21.26
CA ALA A 734 -34.67 -5.94 20.86
C ALA A 734 -35.40 -7.28 20.87
N ALA A 735 -34.70 -8.41 20.75
CA ALA A 735 -35.30 -9.75 20.89
C ALA A 735 -36.13 -9.93 22.18
N PRO A 736 -35.72 -9.40 23.35
CA PRO A 736 -36.55 -9.41 24.56
C PRO A 736 -37.86 -8.60 24.40
N VAL A 737 -37.80 -7.43 23.78
CA VAL A 737 -38.95 -6.52 23.61
C VAL A 737 -39.93 -7.07 22.58
N GLN A 738 -39.42 -7.60 21.46
CA GLN A 738 -40.23 -8.12 20.37
C GLN A 738 -40.89 -9.46 20.74
N ALA A 739 -40.18 -10.35 21.46
CA ALA A 739 -40.75 -11.60 21.97
C ALA A 739 -41.81 -11.33 23.05
N ALA A 740 -41.62 -10.31 23.91
CA ALA A 740 -42.60 -9.89 24.90
C ALA A 740 -43.87 -9.29 24.27
N VAL A 741 -43.74 -8.53 23.17
CA VAL A 741 -44.88 -7.96 22.43
C VAL A 741 -45.63 -9.02 21.61
N GLU A 742 -44.94 -10.02 21.05
CA GLU A 742 -45.55 -11.08 20.23
C GLU A 742 -46.06 -12.29 21.03
N GLY A 743 -45.90 -12.31 22.36
CA GLY A 743 -46.33 -13.42 23.22
C GLY A 743 -45.62 -14.76 22.94
N LYS A 744 -44.43 -14.72 22.32
CA LYS A 744 -43.62 -15.90 21.98
C LYS A 744 -42.57 -16.17 23.07
N PRO A 745 -42.15 -17.43 23.27
CA PRO A 745 -41.10 -17.75 24.24
C PRO A 745 -39.81 -16.96 23.95
N MET A 746 -39.21 -16.44 25.03
CA MET A 746 -38.08 -15.51 25.00
C MET A 746 -36.77 -16.23 24.60
N ASN A 747 -36.49 -16.29 23.30
CA ASN A 747 -35.32 -16.99 22.73
C ASN A 747 -33.99 -16.22 22.87
N TRP A 748 -33.75 -15.61 24.04
CA TRP A 748 -32.55 -14.78 24.29
C TRP A 748 -31.26 -15.61 24.24
N GLY A 749 -31.26 -16.82 24.80
CA GLY A 749 -30.11 -17.72 24.74
C GLY A 749 -29.68 -18.11 23.32
N ARG A 750 -30.65 -18.34 22.43
CA ARG A 750 -30.43 -18.61 21.00
C ARG A 750 -29.80 -17.41 20.30
N ALA A 751 -30.24 -16.20 20.62
CA ALA A 751 -29.69 -14.96 20.08
C ALA A 751 -28.25 -14.73 20.54
N VAL A 752 -27.97 -14.92 21.84
CA VAL A 752 -26.64 -14.80 22.43
C VAL A 752 -25.67 -15.82 21.83
N ALA A 753 -26.06 -17.10 21.75
CA ALA A 753 -25.22 -18.14 21.20
C ALA A 753 -24.94 -17.92 19.71
N ARG A 754 -25.94 -17.49 18.92
CA ARG A 754 -25.76 -17.15 17.50
C ARG A 754 -24.84 -15.94 17.33
N PHE A 755 -25.00 -14.92 18.17
CA PHE A 755 -24.14 -13.73 18.15
C PHE A 755 -22.69 -14.12 18.43
N GLN A 756 -22.45 -14.90 19.48
CA GLN A 756 -21.11 -15.38 19.86
C GLN A 756 -20.50 -16.28 18.78
N ARG A 757 -21.27 -17.23 18.23
CA ARG A 757 -20.86 -18.10 17.12
C ARG A 757 -20.38 -17.33 15.90
N ASN A 758 -21.05 -16.22 15.57
CA ASN A 758 -20.80 -15.47 14.34
C ASN A 758 -19.87 -14.27 14.54
N ASN A 759 -19.66 -13.78 15.76
CA ASN A 759 -18.92 -12.55 16.03
C ASN A 759 -17.70 -12.74 16.94
N THR A 760 -17.29 -13.97 17.25
CA THR A 760 -16.04 -14.21 18.01
C THR A 760 -14.83 -14.11 17.07
N PRO A 761 -13.96 -13.09 17.19
CA PRO A 761 -12.80 -12.94 16.33
C PRO A 761 -11.91 -14.18 16.30
N VAL A 762 -11.30 -14.47 15.15
CA VAL A 762 -10.40 -15.62 14.93
C VAL A 762 -11.09 -16.97 15.06
N ALA A 763 -11.57 -17.34 16.26
CA ALA A 763 -12.09 -18.68 16.54
C ALA A 763 -13.32 -19.03 15.69
N SER A 764 -14.22 -18.05 15.46
CA SER A 764 -15.37 -18.28 14.59
C SER A 764 -15.00 -18.35 13.11
N SER A 765 -13.81 -17.90 12.69
CA SER A 765 -13.49 -17.64 11.29
C SER A 765 -12.42 -18.56 10.72
N MET A 766 -11.47 -19.01 11.54
CA MET A 766 -10.34 -19.85 11.12
C MET A 766 -10.79 -21.19 10.58
N TRP A 767 -10.42 -21.51 9.35
CA TRP A 767 -10.94 -22.70 8.66
C TRP A 767 -10.66 -24.03 9.38
N TYR A 768 -9.55 -24.13 10.13
CA TYR A 768 -9.18 -25.34 10.86
C TYR A 768 -9.72 -25.42 12.30
N VAL A 769 -10.29 -24.32 12.84
CA VAL A 769 -10.85 -24.28 14.22
C VAL A 769 -12.35 -24.00 14.23
N ARG A 770 -12.88 -23.33 13.21
CA ARG A 770 -14.25 -22.81 13.14
C ARG A 770 -15.30 -23.87 13.45
N THR A 771 -15.16 -25.07 12.91
CA THR A 771 -16.10 -26.17 13.19
C THR A 771 -16.07 -26.53 14.67
N ALA A 772 -14.90 -26.84 15.22
CA ALA A 772 -14.74 -27.20 16.62
C ALA A 772 -15.29 -26.10 17.55
N PHE A 773 -14.97 -24.83 17.28
CA PHE A 773 -15.52 -23.71 18.04
C PHE A 773 -17.05 -23.67 18.00
N SER A 774 -17.63 -23.79 16.80
CA SER A 774 -19.10 -23.79 16.65
C SER A 774 -19.75 -24.95 17.42
N ARG A 775 -19.21 -26.16 17.35
CA ARG A 775 -19.84 -27.38 17.88
C ARG A 775 -19.59 -27.58 19.38
N ILE A 776 -18.38 -27.29 19.84
CA ILE A 776 -17.95 -27.52 21.24
C ILE A 776 -18.26 -26.31 22.12
N VAL A 777 -18.13 -25.08 21.61
CA VAL A 777 -18.30 -23.87 22.43
C VAL A 777 -19.68 -23.28 22.22
N SER A 778 -19.98 -22.82 21.00
CA SER A 778 -21.21 -22.05 20.75
C SER A 778 -22.47 -22.87 20.91
N ASP A 779 -22.52 -24.09 20.37
CA ASP A 779 -23.69 -24.95 20.50
C ASP A 779 -23.92 -25.37 21.97
N ASN A 780 -22.86 -25.55 22.78
CA ASN A 780 -23.02 -25.82 24.22
C ASN A 780 -23.49 -24.59 25.02
N ILE A 781 -23.05 -23.39 24.65
CA ILE A 781 -23.62 -22.14 25.19
C ILE A 781 -25.11 -22.06 24.85
N GLN A 782 -25.51 -22.41 23.61
CA GLN A 782 -26.92 -22.46 23.24
C GLN A 782 -27.68 -23.47 24.11
N ARG A 783 -27.17 -24.69 24.29
CA ARG A 783 -27.81 -25.69 25.17
C ARG A 783 -28.00 -25.21 26.61
N PHE A 784 -27.05 -24.44 27.11
CA PHE A 784 -27.12 -23.90 28.47
C PHE A 784 -28.16 -22.76 28.60
N LEU A 785 -28.30 -21.93 27.56
CA LEU A 785 -29.12 -20.71 27.61
C LEU A 785 -30.49 -20.83 26.92
N ASP A 786 -30.69 -21.82 26.04
CA ASP A 786 -31.91 -22.05 25.24
C ASP A 786 -32.49 -23.44 25.56
N PRO A 787 -33.65 -23.52 26.25
CA PRO A 787 -34.27 -24.80 26.58
C PRO A 787 -34.73 -25.59 25.35
N GLU A 788 -34.91 -24.94 24.19
CA GLU A 788 -35.28 -25.56 22.91
C GLU A 788 -34.04 -25.82 22.01
N ALA A 789 -32.82 -25.78 22.54
CA ALA A 789 -31.61 -25.88 21.74
C ALA A 789 -31.56 -27.15 20.87
N GLU A 790 -31.95 -28.32 21.41
CA GLU A 790 -31.96 -29.58 20.67
C GLU A 790 -33.00 -29.60 19.54
N ASP A 791 -34.13 -28.92 19.71
CA ASP A 791 -35.14 -28.76 18.66
C ASP A 791 -34.64 -27.85 17.54
N ASP A 792 -33.98 -26.75 17.90
CA ASP A 792 -33.31 -25.88 16.93
C ASP A 792 -32.20 -26.63 16.17
N PHE A 793 -31.43 -27.47 16.85
CA PHE A 793 -30.37 -28.27 16.21
C PHE A 793 -30.95 -29.25 15.19
N ARG A 794 -31.99 -30.00 15.59
CA ARG A 794 -32.70 -30.92 14.68
C ARG A 794 -33.32 -30.18 13.50
N ARG A 795 -33.93 -29.02 13.73
CA ARG A 795 -34.49 -28.17 12.68
C ARG A 795 -33.41 -27.69 11.70
N ARG A 796 -32.25 -27.23 12.20
CA ARG A 796 -31.14 -26.78 11.36
C ARG A 796 -30.53 -27.91 10.54
N ALA A 797 -30.38 -29.10 11.12
CA ALA A 797 -29.93 -30.28 10.38
C ALA A 797 -30.90 -30.63 9.24
N ARG A 798 -32.21 -30.68 9.52
CA ARG A 798 -33.25 -30.91 8.50
C ARG A 798 -33.26 -29.83 7.43
N GLN A 799 -33.09 -28.56 7.81
CA GLN A 799 -33.05 -27.45 6.87
C GLN A 799 -31.83 -27.53 5.96
N GLN A 800 -30.66 -27.89 6.49
CA GLN A 800 -29.45 -28.11 5.68
C GLN A 800 -29.67 -29.23 4.65
N GLN A 801 -30.24 -30.35 5.06
CA GLN A 801 -30.55 -31.45 4.15
C GLN A 801 -31.58 -31.05 3.09
N LYS A 802 -32.64 -30.31 3.48
CA LYS A 802 -33.67 -29.83 2.56
C LYS A 802 -33.13 -28.79 1.57
N ASP A 803 -32.37 -27.82 2.05
CA ASP A 803 -31.93 -26.68 1.25
C ASP A 803 -30.73 -27.00 0.39
N TYR A 804 -29.87 -27.95 0.81
CA TYR A 804 -28.56 -28.20 0.18
C TYR A 804 -28.26 -29.67 -0.08
N GLY A 805 -29.14 -30.61 0.27
CA GLY A 805 -28.93 -32.04 0.03
C GLY A 805 -27.68 -32.58 0.72
N SER A 806 -27.24 -31.99 1.84
CA SER A 806 -26.00 -32.33 2.53
C SER A 806 -26.25 -32.50 4.02
N ASP A 807 -25.67 -33.55 4.61
CA ASP A 807 -25.70 -33.77 6.06
C ASP A 807 -24.50 -33.15 6.77
N ALA A 808 -24.49 -33.18 8.10
CA ALA A 808 -23.37 -32.72 8.91
C ALA A 808 -22.47 -33.89 9.33
N TRP A 809 -21.21 -33.92 8.89
CA TRP A 809 -20.21 -34.88 9.38
C TRP A 809 -19.77 -34.59 10.82
N TRP A 810 -19.84 -33.31 11.23
CA TRP A 810 -19.75 -32.91 12.63
C TRP A 810 -21.10 -32.38 13.11
N GLY A 811 -21.85 -33.21 13.82
CA GLY A 811 -23.17 -32.89 14.34
C GLY A 811 -23.21 -31.64 15.24
N LEU A 812 -24.34 -30.93 15.21
CA LEU A 812 -24.59 -29.77 16.09
C LEU A 812 -24.53 -30.21 17.57
N GLY A 813 -23.80 -29.43 18.39
CA GLY A 813 -23.60 -29.72 19.81
C GLY A 813 -22.77 -30.97 20.12
N ARG A 814 -22.15 -31.64 19.14
CA ARG A 814 -21.29 -32.79 19.42
C ARG A 814 -19.89 -32.34 19.82
N SER A 815 -19.31 -32.97 20.84
CA SER A 815 -17.95 -32.69 21.32
C SER A 815 -16.85 -33.19 20.36
N ALA A 816 -17.17 -34.19 19.54
CA ALA A 816 -16.30 -34.76 18.52
C ALA A 816 -17.14 -35.08 17.26
N PRO A 817 -16.51 -35.20 16.08
CA PRO A 817 -17.20 -35.63 14.87
C PRO A 817 -17.63 -37.09 14.99
N ASP A 818 -18.83 -37.41 14.53
CA ASP A 818 -19.37 -38.77 14.54
C ASP A 818 -18.83 -39.59 13.34
N ARG A 819 -18.42 -38.92 12.26
CA ARG A 819 -17.84 -39.51 11.06
C ARG A 819 -16.96 -38.51 10.27
N ALA A 820 -16.22 -39.01 9.29
CA ALA A 820 -15.57 -38.18 8.28
C ALA A 820 -16.60 -37.58 7.29
N PRO A 821 -16.24 -36.49 6.57
CA PRO A 821 -17.06 -35.95 5.49
C PRO A 821 -17.34 -37.01 4.42
N ASP A 822 -18.60 -37.15 4.02
CA ASP A 822 -18.99 -38.04 2.93
C ASP A 822 -18.76 -37.36 1.59
N LEU A 823 -17.62 -37.66 0.96
CA LEU A 823 -17.26 -37.09 -0.33
C LEU A 823 -18.10 -37.64 -1.49
N SER A 824 -18.79 -38.77 -1.32
CA SER A 824 -19.63 -39.36 -2.35
C SER A 824 -20.86 -38.50 -2.66
N ASN A 825 -21.32 -37.69 -1.69
CA ASN A 825 -22.45 -36.78 -1.85
C ASN A 825 -22.27 -35.76 -2.98
N VAL A 826 -21.02 -35.50 -3.41
CA VAL A 826 -20.71 -34.67 -4.59
C VAL A 826 -21.39 -35.20 -5.86
N LEU A 827 -21.51 -36.52 -5.98
CA LEU A 827 -22.04 -37.19 -7.17
C LEU A 827 -23.57 -37.06 -7.31
N GLY A 828 -24.26 -36.55 -6.29
CA GLY A 828 -25.71 -36.62 -6.21
C GLY A 828 -26.20 -38.01 -5.82
N ASP A 829 -27.51 -38.13 -5.64
CA ASP A 829 -28.16 -39.42 -5.36
C ASP A 829 -28.13 -40.27 -6.64
N PRO A 830 -27.40 -41.41 -6.69
CA PRO A 830 -27.42 -42.28 -7.85
C PRO A 830 -28.79 -42.97 -7.92
N ARG A 831 -29.73 -42.31 -8.59
CA ARG A 831 -31.01 -42.93 -8.95
C ARG A 831 -30.85 -43.90 -10.10
#